data_AF-A0A833J8N0-F1
#
_entry.id   AF-A0A833J8N0-F1
#
_cell.length_a   1.000
_cell.length_b   1.000
_cell.length_c   1.000
_cell.angle_alpha   90.00
_cell.angle_beta   90.00
_cell.angle_gamma   90.00
#
_symmetry.space_group_name_H-M   'P 1'
#
loop_
_entity.id
_entity.type
_entity.pdbx_description
1 polymer ?
#
loop_
_entity_poly.entity_id
_entity_poly.type
_entity_poly.pdbx_seq_one_letter_code
_entity_poly.pdbx_strand_id
1 'polypeptide(L)'
;MPARRASNLLRPALLALLALLLAVPLAAAGTLDRAGMERYFPAPLVVGERDATLPVWPILKQEAGSYEVFAYAFESIDLAPIPGFGGTPPDLLVALAPDGTFRDVRVVSHHEPVFLEGLGSEPLFAFVEQYVGMSARRPIRVGRPNARGSGAAPQTTVDGISMATASTRVINESILAASLAVARAKLGFGAANVGLKVEARPDTGETPTVAELTARGWLRRLTVTNSQAEAAFRDAGVAGAGDGPAAAPLIDLTFAYLNVPAIGRTLLGAERFAALTRELGPGDHAVMVVSHGPENPLGEDFVLGSIPDRLTVTQGGLAVNARDMAIERRGAAPALPDGAWTILRITGAAGFDPSAPWTLTTKLVRERGQIFPEKIVREFSADYALPADLFVREAAEAGPSWTDPWRARGVELGVIALALAGLVPVLARQRGLVADRRRFPVFRLAYLAFTLLFIGWYAQAQLSIVTLVGLVRAATVTHDLAFLLYDPPSLLLWAFVIATLFVWGRGTFCGWLCPFGALQEFVAWLAKPLRIRQVTVPPRLDRALRLAKYVVLAGILVAAATGSPLADSLSEAEPFKTAITLYFVRAWPFVAYALGLLVLNLFVYKGFCRYLCPLGASLAVLGRLRLLDWIPRRAECGSPCQLCKVRCRYGAIGADGHIDYPECFQCMDCVTIIHDPGQCVPEVVARRRGRRIALQPVAAE
;
A
#
# COMPACT_ATOMS: atom_id res chain seq x y z
N MET A 1 20.29 -20.02 44.11
CA MET A 1 20.74 -18.61 44.26
C MET A 1 22.02 -18.39 43.45
N PRO A 2 21.92 -17.95 42.18
CA PRO A 2 22.67 -16.76 41.75
C PRO A 2 21.92 -15.84 40.75
N ALA A 3 20.62 -16.07 40.50
CA ALA A 3 19.86 -15.34 39.46
C ALA A 3 19.33 -13.94 39.87
N ARG A 4 19.39 -13.57 41.16
CA ARG A 4 18.76 -12.34 41.68
C ARG A 4 19.56 -11.04 41.47
N ARG A 5 20.82 -11.09 41.03
CA ARG A 5 21.64 -9.88 40.83
C ARG A 5 21.57 -9.29 39.41
N ALA A 6 21.16 -10.07 38.40
CA ALA A 6 21.07 -9.59 37.02
C ALA A 6 19.83 -8.70 36.75
N SER A 7 18.75 -8.84 37.52
CA SER A 7 17.48 -8.13 37.29
C SER A 7 17.51 -6.63 37.62
N ASN A 8 18.46 -6.17 38.46
CA ASN A 8 18.51 -4.77 38.89
C ASN A 8 19.27 -3.84 37.93
N LEU A 9 20.07 -4.40 37.00
CA LEU A 9 20.78 -3.63 35.98
C LEU A 9 19.98 -3.50 34.66
N LEU A 10 19.01 -4.39 34.44
CA LEU A 10 18.20 -4.41 33.21
C LEU A 10 17.09 -3.35 33.16
N ARG A 11 16.53 -2.96 34.31
CA ARG A 11 15.53 -1.89 34.41
C ARG A 11 16.04 -0.51 33.95
N PRO A 12 17.21 -0.01 34.41
CA PRO A 12 17.76 1.25 33.91
C PRO A 12 18.18 1.16 32.44
N ALA A 13 18.65 -0.01 31.97
CA ALA A 13 18.95 -0.23 30.56
C ALA A 13 17.69 -0.18 29.67
N LEU A 14 16.55 -0.69 30.15
CA LEU A 14 15.28 -0.65 29.43
C LEU A 14 14.68 0.76 29.39
N LEU A 15 14.80 1.53 30.49
CA LEU A 15 14.40 2.94 30.55
C LEU A 15 15.32 3.82 29.68
N ALA A 16 16.61 3.51 29.62
CA ALA A 16 17.55 4.15 28.71
C ALA A 16 17.23 3.82 27.24
N LEU A 17 16.86 2.58 26.92
CA LEU A 17 16.43 2.18 25.58
C LEU A 17 15.10 2.86 25.19
N LEU A 18 14.16 2.99 26.12
CA LEU A 18 12.90 3.70 25.90
C LEU A 18 13.11 5.22 25.72
N ALA A 19 14.06 5.80 26.46
CA ALA A 19 14.47 7.20 26.30
C ALA A 19 15.25 7.43 24.99
N LEU A 20 16.05 6.46 24.53
CA LEU A 20 16.73 6.48 23.23
C LEU A 20 15.71 6.39 22.07
N LEU A 21 14.65 5.58 22.25
CA LEU A 21 13.53 5.47 21.30
C LEU A 21 12.65 6.72 21.25
N LEU A 22 12.64 7.53 22.31
CA LEU A 22 11.97 8.84 22.36
C LEU A 22 12.85 10.00 21.87
N ALA A 23 14.15 9.77 21.66
CA ALA A 23 15.12 10.76 21.18
C ALA A 23 15.46 10.60 19.68
N VAL A 24 14.66 9.85 18.94
CA VAL A 24 14.84 9.69 17.48
C VAL A 24 14.55 11.02 16.80
N PRO A 25 15.46 11.57 15.98
CA PRO A 25 15.17 12.76 15.21
C PRO A 25 14.01 12.47 14.27
N LEU A 26 13.10 13.43 14.11
CA LEU A 26 12.05 13.39 13.08
C LEU A 26 12.73 13.15 11.73
N ALA A 27 12.53 11.95 11.16
CA ALA A 27 13.05 11.61 9.85
C ALA A 27 12.43 12.56 8.82
N ALA A 28 13.30 13.24 8.06
CA ALA A 28 12.91 13.98 6.88
C ALA A 28 12.65 13.01 5.72
N ALA A 29 11.73 13.36 4.83
CA ALA A 29 11.60 12.66 3.56
C ALA A 29 12.91 12.80 2.75
N GLY A 30 13.27 11.71 2.06
CA GLY A 30 14.45 11.60 1.19
C GLY A 30 15.60 10.90 1.91
N THR A 31 16.04 9.76 1.38
CA THR A 31 17.07 8.94 2.02
C THR A 31 18.48 9.24 1.52
N LEU A 32 18.60 9.89 0.36
CA LEU A 32 19.88 10.17 -0.27
C LEU A 32 20.45 11.50 0.22
N ASP A 33 21.53 11.40 1.00
CA ASP A 33 22.42 12.51 1.28
C ASP A 33 23.35 12.79 0.09
N ARG A 34 24.21 13.81 0.22
CA ARG A 34 25.17 14.18 -0.83
C ARG A 34 26.03 13.00 -1.27
N ALA A 35 26.51 12.20 -0.31
CA ALA A 35 27.36 11.06 -0.60
C ALA A 35 26.59 9.94 -1.33
N GLY A 36 25.31 9.76 -1.02
CA GLY A 36 24.39 8.90 -1.76
C GLY A 36 24.23 9.37 -3.21
N MET A 37 23.98 10.67 -3.42
CA MET A 37 23.84 11.27 -4.76
C MET A 37 25.13 11.14 -5.59
N GLU A 38 26.30 11.34 -5.00
CA GLU A 38 27.60 11.22 -5.69
C GLU A 38 27.88 9.80 -6.21
N ARG A 39 27.29 8.75 -5.60
CA ARG A 39 27.39 7.37 -6.10
C ARG A 39 26.63 7.16 -7.40
N TYR A 40 25.56 7.92 -7.62
CA TYR A 40 24.74 7.83 -8.83
C TYR A 40 25.25 8.73 -9.96
N PHE A 41 25.97 9.80 -9.64
CA PHE A 41 26.55 10.73 -10.61
C PHE A 41 28.07 10.82 -10.49
N PRO A 42 28.82 9.79 -10.92
CA PRO A 42 30.28 9.82 -10.89
C PRO A 42 30.85 10.82 -11.91
N ALA A 43 32.15 11.11 -11.78
CA ALA A 43 32.88 11.99 -12.69
C ALA A 43 32.64 11.61 -14.17
N PRO A 44 32.44 12.59 -15.09
CA PRO A 44 32.73 14.03 -14.97
C PRO A 44 31.61 14.89 -14.36
N LEU A 45 30.55 14.28 -13.82
CA LEU A 45 29.46 15.00 -13.15
C LEU A 45 29.84 15.31 -11.69
N VAL A 46 29.40 16.46 -11.20
CA VAL A 46 29.62 16.93 -9.83
C VAL A 46 28.28 17.27 -9.18
N VAL A 47 28.01 16.72 -8.00
CA VAL A 47 26.82 17.05 -7.21
C VAL A 47 27.08 18.39 -6.51
N GLY A 48 26.28 19.40 -6.86
CA GLY A 48 26.29 20.72 -6.22
C GLY A 48 25.59 20.73 -4.86
N GLU A 49 25.42 21.91 -4.27
CA GLU A 49 24.73 22.04 -2.97
C GLU A 49 23.21 21.85 -3.12
N ARG A 50 22.60 21.15 -2.16
CA ARG A 50 21.15 20.96 -2.12
C ARG A 50 20.47 22.32 -2.03
N ASP A 51 19.41 22.47 -2.81
CA ASP A 51 18.65 23.71 -2.82
C ASP A 51 17.93 23.95 -1.48
N ALA A 52 17.86 25.22 -1.07
CA ALA A 52 17.35 25.62 0.25
C ALA A 52 15.82 25.56 0.36
N THR A 53 15.08 25.65 -0.75
CA THR A 53 13.62 25.72 -0.75
C THR A 53 12.95 24.50 -1.34
N LEU A 54 13.64 23.76 -2.20
CA LEU A 54 13.13 22.53 -2.81
C LEU A 54 14.14 21.40 -2.59
N PRO A 55 13.71 20.16 -2.26
CA PRO A 55 14.60 19.03 -2.00
C PRO A 55 15.26 18.49 -3.30
N VAL A 56 16.12 19.29 -3.93
CA VAL A 56 16.75 19.03 -5.23
C VAL A 56 18.25 19.26 -5.15
N TRP A 57 19.00 18.47 -5.91
CA TRP A 57 20.44 18.56 -6.05
C TRP A 57 20.80 18.97 -7.49
N PRO A 58 21.45 20.12 -7.71
CA PRO A 58 21.95 20.47 -9.03
C PRO A 58 23.14 19.56 -9.37
N ILE A 59 23.05 18.86 -10.50
CA ILE A 59 24.13 18.06 -11.07
C ILE A 59 24.83 18.92 -12.11
N LEU A 60 26.10 19.19 -11.87
CA LEU A 60 26.94 20.08 -12.66
C LEU A 60 27.85 19.26 -13.57
N LYS A 61 28.05 19.73 -14.80
CA LYS A 61 29.06 19.18 -15.71
C LYS A 61 30.06 20.29 -16.04
N GLN A 62 31.33 19.96 -16.00
CA GLN A 62 32.39 20.89 -16.35
C GLN A 62 32.52 20.97 -17.88
N GLU A 63 32.22 22.12 -18.46
CA GLU A 63 32.43 22.42 -19.88
C GLU A 63 33.18 23.74 -20.03
N ALA A 64 34.24 23.74 -20.84
CA ALA A 64 35.04 24.92 -21.19
C ALA A 64 35.52 25.82 -20.01
N GLY A 65 35.71 25.24 -18.81
CA GLY A 65 36.19 25.97 -17.63
C GLY A 65 35.09 26.53 -16.73
N SER A 66 33.81 26.34 -17.06
CA SER A 66 32.65 26.66 -16.22
C SER A 66 31.86 25.40 -15.86
N TYR A 67 31.17 25.45 -14.71
CA TYR A 67 30.22 24.42 -14.33
C TYR A 67 28.83 24.82 -14.82
N GLU A 68 28.26 24.04 -15.73
CA GLU A 68 26.88 24.20 -16.18
C GLU A 68 25.97 23.17 -15.54
N VAL A 69 24.70 23.55 -15.32
CA VAL A 69 23.69 22.64 -14.77
C VAL A 69 23.31 21.62 -15.83
N PHE A 70 23.79 20.39 -15.65
CA PHE A 70 23.48 19.25 -16.49
C PHE A 70 22.08 18.69 -16.22
N ALA A 71 21.72 18.60 -14.93
CA ALA A 71 20.42 18.14 -14.47
C ALA A 71 20.10 18.61 -13.05
N TYR A 72 18.84 18.52 -12.67
CA TYR A 72 18.37 18.60 -11.30
C TYR A 72 17.97 17.20 -10.84
N ALA A 73 18.67 16.65 -9.85
CA ALA A 73 18.41 15.33 -9.28
C ALA A 73 17.58 15.42 -8.00
N PHE A 74 16.58 14.56 -7.86
CA PHE A 74 15.67 14.54 -6.71
C PHE A 74 15.06 13.16 -6.49
N GLU A 75 14.65 12.89 -5.26
CA GLU A 75 13.87 11.72 -4.88
C GLU A 75 12.37 12.01 -5.07
N SER A 76 11.63 11.09 -5.70
CA SER A 76 10.20 11.29 -5.95
C SER A 76 9.38 11.38 -4.67
N ILE A 77 9.79 10.70 -3.61
CA ILE A 77 9.11 10.69 -2.31
C ILE A 77 9.09 12.06 -1.63
N ASP A 78 10.06 12.92 -1.95
CA ASP A 78 10.20 14.27 -1.38
C ASP A 78 9.21 15.27 -2.00
N LEU A 79 8.71 14.97 -3.19
CA LEU A 79 7.94 15.90 -4.02
C LEU A 79 6.53 15.40 -4.32
N ALA A 80 6.39 14.10 -4.59
CA ALA A 80 5.13 13.46 -4.93
C ALA A 80 5.09 12.03 -4.34
N PRO A 81 4.83 11.88 -3.02
CA PRO A 81 4.74 10.58 -2.36
C PRO A 81 3.42 9.88 -2.69
N ILE A 82 3.24 9.47 -3.96
CA ILE A 82 2.03 8.78 -4.41
C ILE A 82 2.08 7.34 -3.92
N PRO A 83 1.11 6.89 -3.10
CA PRO A 83 1.12 5.52 -2.58
C PRO A 83 0.94 4.51 -3.71
N GLY A 84 1.84 3.54 -3.75
CA GLY A 84 1.79 2.40 -4.66
C GLY A 84 0.66 1.42 -4.34
N PHE A 85 0.60 0.30 -5.06
CA PHE A 85 -0.39 -0.74 -4.74
C PHE A 85 -0.17 -1.33 -3.34
N GLY A 86 1.09 -1.35 -2.87
CA GLY A 86 1.44 -1.73 -1.51
C GLY A 86 1.08 -0.70 -0.44
N GLY A 87 0.51 0.45 -0.81
CA GLY A 87 0.19 1.54 0.12
C GLY A 87 1.38 2.41 0.54
N THR A 88 2.61 1.99 0.23
CA THR A 88 3.83 2.77 0.43
C THR A 88 4.25 3.44 -0.88
N PRO A 89 4.59 4.74 -0.88
CA PRO A 89 5.12 5.39 -2.07
C PRO A 89 6.46 4.77 -2.52
N PRO A 90 6.66 4.54 -3.83
CA PRO A 90 7.97 4.19 -4.35
C PRO A 90 8.90 5.40 -4.30
N ASP A 91 10.17 5.14 -4.02
CA ASP A 91 11.22 6.16 -4.01
C ASP A 91 12.08 6.01 -5.27
N LEU A 92 12.03 7.03 -6.11
CA LEU A 92 12.64 7.07 -7.43
C LEU A 92 13.59 8.25 -7.49
N LEU A 93 14.84 8.00 -7.86
CA LEU A 93 15.80 9.04 -8.16
C LEU A 93 15.57 9.49 -9.61
N VAL A 94 15.21 10.74 -9.79
CA VAL A 94 14.96 11.35 -11.10
C VAL A 94 15.97 12.48 -11.33
N ALA A 95 16.62 12.49 -12.49
CA ALA A 95 17.47 13.58 -12.96
C ALA A 95 16.84 14.26 -14.17
N LEU A 96 16.41 15.51 -14.00
CA LEU A 96 15.72 16.29 -15.02
C LEU A 96 16.61 17.41 -15.55
N ALA A 97 16.84 17.46 -16.85
CA ALA A 97 17.60 18.54 -17.48
C ALA A 97 16.82 19.86 -17.52
N PRO A 98 17.51 21.01 -17.68
CA PRO A 98 16.85 22.32 -17.73
C PRO A 98 15.83 22.50 -18.87
N ASP A 99 15.97 21.73 -19.95
CA ASP A 99 15.04 21.69 -21.07
C ASP A 99 13.80 20.80 -20.81
N GLY A 100 13.74 20.13 -19.66
CA GLY A 100 12.69 19.18 -19.29
C GLY A 100 12.92 17.76 -19.80
N THR A 101 14.12 17.43 -20.29
CA THR A 101 14.47 16.08 -20.73
C THR A 101 14.94 15.22 -19.54
N PHE A 102 14.46 13.98 -19.44
CA PHE A 102 14.92 13.02 -18.43
C PHE A 102 16.34 12.56 -18.76
N ARG A 103 17.30 12.83 -17.86
CA ARG A 103 18.70 12.40 -17.98
C ARG A 103 18.95 11.04 -17.35
N ASP A 104 18.28 10.77 -16.23
CA ASP A 104 18.36 9.49 -15.53
C ASP A 104 17.10 9.28 -14.71
N VAL A 105 16.65 8.02 -14.57
CA VAL A 105 15.55 7.63 -13.67
C VAL A 105 15.87 6.26 -13.10
N ARG A 106 15.99 6.15 -11.78
CA ARG A 106 16.32 4.91 -11.07
C ARG A 106 15.39 4.66 -9.90
N VAL A 107 15.20 3.40 -9.56
CA VAL A 107 14.49 3.02 -8.34
C VAL A 107 15.47 3.00 -7.18
N VAL A 108 15.26 3.85 -6.18
CA VAL A 108 16.03 3.84 -4.93
C VAL A 108 15.46 2.80 -3.99
N SER A 109 14.13 2.82 -3.79
CA SER A 109 13.41 1.81 -3.02
C SER A 109 11.96 1.67 -3.49
N HIS A 110 11.36 0.48 -3.34
CA HIS A 110 9.94 0.28 -3.63
C HIS A 110 9.36 -0.86 -2.79
N HIS A 111 8.06 -0.78 -2.52
CA HIS A 111 7.32 -1.79 -1.74
C HIS A 111 6.11 -2.32 -2.51
N GLU A 112 6.29 -2.53 -3.80
CA GLU A 112 5.24 -3.04 -4.68
C GLU A 112 5.17 -4.58 -4.61
N PRO A 113 4.07 -5.15 -4.09
CA PRO A 113 3.95 -6.60 -3.87
C PRO A 113 4.16 -7.39 -5.17
N VAL A 114 3.70 -6.89 -6.31
CA VAL A 114 3.83 -7.59 -7.60
C VAL A 114 5.30 -7.78 -8.02
N PHE A 115 6.19 -6.86 -7.67
CA PHE A 115 7.61 -6.91 -8.03
C PHE A 115 8.45 -7.59 -6.95
N LEU A 116 8.16 -7.32 -5.68
CA LEU A 116 8.88 -7.96 -4.57
C LEU A 116 8.53 -9.45 -4.42
N GLU A 117 7.32 -9.84 -4.80
CA GLU A 117 6.75 -11.16 -4.47
C GLU A 117 6.38 -12.00 -5.69
N GLY A 118 6.42 -11.40 -6.88
CA GLY A 118 6.01 -11.99 -8.14
C GLY A 118 7.12 -11.96 -9.20
N LEU A 119 7.16 -10.88 -9.99
CA LEU A 119 7.95 -10.78 -11.22
C LEU A 119 9.45 -10.50 -11.00
N GLY A 120 9.86 -10.15 -9.77
CA GLY A 120 11.17 -9.58 -9.48
C GLY A 120 11.20 -8.06 -9.74
N SER A 121 12.22 -7.37 -9.21
CA SER A 121 12.40 -5.92 -9.38
C SER A 121 13.06 -5.53 -10.71
N GLU A 122 13.70 -6.48 -11.41
CA GLU A 122 14.40 -6.22 -12.68
C GLU A 122 13.49 -5.67 -13.79
N PRO A 123 12.27 -6.21 -14.02
CA PRO A 123 11.32 -5.60 -14.95
C PRO A 123 10.95 -4.15 -14.60
N LEU A 124 10.93 -3.82 -13.30
CA LEU A 124 10.65 -2.46 -12.85
C LEU A 124 11.82 -1.51 -13.15
N PHE A 125 13.06 -1.97 -12.97
CA PHE A 125 14.25 -1.19 -13.34
C PHE A 125 14.28 -0.92 -14.84
N ALA A 126 14.04 -1.95 -15.66
CA ALA A 126 13.94 -1.81 -17.11
C ALA A 126 12.78 -0.87 -17.52
N PHE A 127 11.70 -0.82 -16.75
CA PHE A 127 10.58 0.10 -17.00
C PHE A 127 10.97 1.56 -16.78
N VAL A 128 11.64 1.90 -15.67
CA VAL A 128 12.00 3.30 -15.38
C VAL A 128 13.13 3.81 -16.27
N GLU A 129 14.03 2.95 -16.73
CA GLU A 129 15.10 3.32 -17.68
C GLU A 129 14.55 3.80 -19.03
N GLN A 130 13.34 3.40 -19.41
CA GLN A 130 12.69 3.84 -20.64
C GLN A 130 12.40 5.34 -20.71
N TYR A 131 12.44 6.06 -19.58
CA TYR A 131 12.21 7.51 -19.53
C TYR A 131 13.43 8.30 -20.01
N VAL A 132 14.63 7.73 -19.97
CA VAL A 132 15.86 8.44 -20.36
C VAL A 132 15.76 8.92 -21.81
N GLY A 133 15.99 10.22 -22.03
CA GLY A 133 15.87 10.88 -23.33
C GLY A 133 14.45 11.32 -23.71
N MET A 134 13.42 11.01 -22.90
CA MET A 134 12.08 11.56 -23.07
C MET A 134 11.97 12.97 -22.48
N SER A 135 10.96 13.72 -22.92
CA SER A 135 10.68 15.07 -22.41
C SER A 135 9.41 15.10 -21.57
N ALA A 136 9.51 15.65 -20.35
CA ALA A 136 8.39 15.91 -19.45
C ALA A 136 7.41 16.98 -20.02
N ARG A 137 7.80 17.69 -21.09
CA ARG A 137 6.91 18.64 -21.79
C ARG A 137 5.82 17.95 -22.61
N ARG A 138 5.97 16.65 -22.87
CA ARG A 138 5.00 15.84 -23.64
C ARG A 138 4.29 14.85 -22.69
N PRO A 139 3.02 14.49 -22.97
CA PRO A 139 2.34 13.48 -22.18
C PRO A 139 3.00 12.11 -22.40
N ILE A 140 3.44 11.46 -21.31
CA ILE A 140 4.04 10.13 -21.33
C ILE A 140 3.01 9.12 -20.81
N ARG A 141 2.83 8.03 -21.57
CA ARG A 141 1.81 7.00 -21.30
C ARG A 141 2.42 5.64 -21.11
N VAL A 142 1.81 4.84 -20.25
CA VAL A 142 2.12 3.42 -20.11
C VAL A 142 1.27 2.62 -21.10
N GLY A 143 1.92 2.14 -22.16
CA GLY A 143 1.32 1.31 -23.21
C GLY A 143 1.24 -0.17 -22.84
N ARG A 144 0.75 -0.98 -23.79
CA ARG A 144 0.86 -2.45 -23.70
C ARG A 144 2.34 -2.87 -23.80
N PRO A 145 2.70 -4.07 -23.31
CA PRO A 145 4.04 -4.60 -23.54
C PRO A 145 4.36 -4.61 -25.04
N ASN A 146 5.56 -4.15 -25.42
CA ASN A 146 6.04 -4.01 -26.80
C ASN A 146 5.23 -3.04 -27.69
N ALA A 147 4.54 -2.04 -27.12
CA ALA A 147 3.78 -1.06 -27.89
C ALA A 147 4.65 -0.23 -28.84
N ARG A 148 5.93 -0.01 -28.51
CA ARG A 148 6.89 0.65 -29.41
C ARG A 148 7.17 -0.12 -30.69
N GLY A 149 7.06 -1.46 -30.66
CA GLY A 149 7.24 -2.31 -31.84
C GLY A 149 6.06 -2.32 -32.81
N SER A 150 4.88 -1.84 -32.37
CA SER A 150 3.63 -1.86 -33.14
C SER A 150 3.25 -0.50 -33.75
N GLY A 151 4.21 0.42 -33.94
CA GLY A 151 3.98 1.70 -34.62
C GLY A 151 3.48 2.84 -33.73
N ALA A 152 3.54 2.72 -32.40
CA ALA A 152 3.31 3.84 -31.50
C ALA A 152 4.47 4.85 -31.58
N ALA A 153 4.19 6.16 -31.45
CA ALA A 153 5.23 7.18 -31.50
C ALA A 153 6.25 6.96 -30.35
N PRO A 154 7.53 6.66 -30.66
CA PRO A 154 8.49 6.16 -29.67
C PRO A 154 8.84 7.16 -28.57
N GLN A 155 8.44 8.44 -28.72
CA GLN A 155 8.78 9.53 -27.80
C GLN A 155 7.68 9.91 -26.79
N THR A 156 6.54 9.22 -26.77
CA THR A 156 5.42 9.52 -25.84
C THR A 156 4.84 8.29 -25.15
N THR A 157 5.42 7.11 -25.37
CA THR A 157 4.95 5.83 -24.83
C THR A 157 6.09 5.04 -24.20
N VAL A 158 5.85 4.55 -22.98
CA VAL A 158 6.68 3.56 -22.28
C VAL A 158 5.94 2.23 -22.25
N ASP A 159 6.65 1.14 -22.47
CA ASP A 159 6.07 -0.20 -22.48
C ASP A 159 5.70 -0.60 -21.05
N GLY A 160 4.43 -0.93 -20.82
CA GLY A 160 3.97 -1.43 -19.53
C GLY A 160 4.44 -2.86 -19.25
N ILE A 161 4.40 -3.24 -17.97
CA ILE A 161 4.77 -4.58 -17.53
C ILE A 161 3.51 -5.45 -17.41
N SER A 162 3.51 -6.59 -18.08
CA SER A 162 2.44 -7.60 -17.98
C SER A 162 2.16 -7.96 -16.52
N MET A 163 0.88 -8.02 -16.13
CA MET A 163 0.42 -8.34 -14.76
C MET A 163 0.77 -7.30 -13.67
N ALA A 164 1.49 -6.23 -13.98
CA ALA A 164 1.85 -5.16 -13.05
C ALA A 164 1.34 -3.78 -13.49
N THR A 165 0.28 -3.75 -14.31
CA THR A 165 -0.22 -2.53 -14.97
C THR A 165 -0.59 -1.41 -14.00
N ALA A 166 -1.15 -1.74 -12.83
CA ALA A 166 -1.49 -0.75 -11.80
C ALA A 166 -0.22 -0.11 -11.20
N SER A 167 0.73 -0.93 -10.77
CA SER A 167 2.01 -0.48 -10.20
C SER A 167 2.81 0.36 -11.20
N THR A 168 2.92 -0.06 -12.46
CA THR A 168 3.61 0.73 -13.50
C THR A 168 2.95 2.08 -13.75
N ARG A 169 1.63 2.17 -13.58
CA ARG A 169 0.91 3.45 -13.74
C ARG A 169 1.18 4.39 -12.57
N VAL A 170 1.15 3.89 -11.34
CA VAL A 170 1.46 4.72 -10.15
C VAL A 170 2.90 5.20 -10.19
N ILE A 171 3.84 4.35 -10.62
CA ILE A 171 5.25 4.72 -10.75
C ILE A 171 5.42 5.79 -11.85
N ASN A 172 4.77 5.62 -13.01
CA ASN A 172 4.73 6.66 -14.04
C ASN A 172 4.18 7.98 -13.49
N GLU A 173 3.10 7.94 -12.72
CA GLU A 173 2.51 9.12 -12.11
C GLU A 173 3.46 9.78 -11.11
N SER A 174 4.17 8.99 -10.30
CA SER A 174 5.14 9.47 -9.31
C SER A 174 6.31 10.19 -9.97
N ILE A 175 6.87 9.61 -11.05
CA ILE A 175 7.96 10.22 -11.84
C ILE A 175 7.50 11.57 -12.40
N LEU A 176 6.34 11.58 -13.07
CA LEU A 176 5.85 12.77 -13.76
C LEU A 176 5.43 13.88 -12.79
N ALA A 177 4.76 13.55 -11.69
CA ALA A 177 4.35 14.49 -10.66
C ALA A 177 5.55 15.15 -9.96
N ALA A 178 6.53 14.35 -9.54
CA ALA A 178 7.75 14.87 -8.91
C ALA A 178 8.55 15.75 -9.91
N SER A 179 8.66 15.31 -11.16
CA SER A 179 9.36 16.07 -12.22
C SER A 179 8.68 17.39 -12.52
N LEU A 180 7.35 17.40 -12.55
CA LEU A 180 6.56 18.61 -12.72
C LEU A 180 6.81 19.60 -11.57
N ALA A 181 6.87 19.13 -10.32
CA ALA A 181 7.16 19.98 -9.17
C ALA A 181 8.53 20.68 -9.30
N VAL A 182 9.58 19.95 -9.70
CA VAL A 182 10.92 20.52 -9.94
C VAL A 182 10.92 21.46 -11.15
N ALA A 183 10.30 21.03 -12.25
CA ALA A 183 10.23 21.82 -13.47
C ALA A 183 9.61 23.19 -13.19
N ARG A 184 8.52 23.25 -12.43
CA ARG A 184 7.90 24.54 -12.08
C ARG A 184 8.76 25.42 -11.18
N ALA A 185 9.39 24.82 -10.17
CA ALA A 185 10.16 25.56 -9.18
C ALA A 185 11.53 26.06 -9.72
N LYS A 186 12.17 25.30 -10.61
CA LYS A 186 13.55 25.59 -11.06
C LYS A 186 13.67 26.00 -12.52
N LEU A 187 12.76 25.53 -13.37
CA LEU A 187 12.88 25.71 -14.83
C LEU A 187 11.91 26.78 -15.36
N GLY A 188 11.20 27.48 -14.48
CA GLY A 188 10.31 28.58 -14.83
C GLY A 188 9.01 28.17 -15.53
N PHE A 189 8.66 26.88 -15.53
CA PHE A 189 7.40 26.42 -16.11
C PHE A 189 6.21 26.80 -15.21
N GLY A 190 5.33 27.70 -15.66
CA GLY A 190 3.98 27.89 -15.09
C GLY A 190 3.84 28.02 -13.57
N ALA A 191 4.76 28.70 -12.90
CA ALA A 191 4.84 28.83 -11.45
C ALA A 191 3.75 29.75 -10.85
N ALA A 192 2.47 29.41 -11.03
CA ALA A 192 1.40 29.96 -10.19
C ALA A 192 1.16 28.99 -9.02
N ASN A 193 1.18 29.52 -7.78
CA ASN A 193 0.76 28.83 -6.56
C ASN A 193 1.46 27.49 -6.24
N VAL A 194 2.77 27.38 -6.52
CA VAL A 194 3.58 26.20 -6.18
C VAL A 194 3.50 25.91 -4.67
N GLY A 195 3.12 24.69 -4.30
CA GLY A 195 3.01 24.26 -2.90
C GLY A 195 1.68 24.60 -2.21
N LEU A 196 0.72 25.20 -2.92
CA LEU A 196 -0.63 25.47 -2.41
C LEU A 196 -1.61 24.45 -2.98
N LYS A 197 -2.53 23.97 -2.15
CA LYS A 197 -3.70 23.22 -2.57
C LYS A 197 -4.75 24.23 -3.06
N VAL A 198 -5.15 24.12 -4.32
CA VAL A 198 -6.13 25.02 -4.94
C VAL A 198 -7.42 24.25 -5.18
N GLU A 199 -8.47 24.59 -4.43
CA GLU A 199 -9.80 23.97 -4.55
C GLU A 199 -10.84 25.00 -5.00
N ALA A 200 -11.88 24.54 -5.69
CA ALA A 200 -13.01 25.39 -6.03
C ALA A 200 -13.74 25.80 -4.74
N ARG A 201 -14.22 27.04 -4.68
CA ARG A 201 -14.99 27.52 -3.53
C ARG A 201 -16.25 26.66 -3.31
N PRO A 202 -16.66 26.49 -2.04
CA PRO A 202 -17.94 25.87 -1.71
C PRO A 202 -19.10 26.55 -2.43
N ASP A 203 -20.15 25.78 -2.66
CA ASP A 203 -21.33 26.20 -3.42
C ASP A 203 -21.95 27.49 -2.83
N THR A 204 -22.05 28.52 -3.66
CA THR A 204 -22.70 29.79 -3.32
C THR A 204 -24.21 29.76 -3.61
N GLY A 205 -24.72 28.68 -4.19
CA GLY A 205 -26.13 28.52 -4.58
C GLY A 205 -26.48 29.14 -5.93
N GLU A 206 -25.51 29.71 -6.65
CA GLU A 206 -25.71 30.26 -7.98
C GLU A 206 -25.70 29.16 -9.05
N THR A 207 -26.71 29.17 -9.92
CA THR A 207 -26.78 28.32 -11.13
C THR A 207 -26.96 29.22 -12.36
N PRO A 208 -25.85 29.77 -12.90
CA PRO A 208 -25.91 30.62 -14.09
C PRO A 208 -26.38 29.83 -15.31
N THR A 209 -26.92 30.51 -16.31
CA THR A 209 -27.32 29.88 -17.58
C THR A 209 -26.10 29.58 -18.46
N VAL A 210 -26.25 28.70 -19.47
CA VAL A 210 -25.16 28.41 -20.43
C VAL A 210 -24.72 29.65 -21.21
N ALA A 211 -25.67 30.53 -21.54
CA ALA A 211 -25.37 31.82 -22.17
C ALA A 211 -24.49 32.69 -21.27
N GLU A 212 -24.79 32.75 -19.96
CA GLU A 212 -23.98 33.47 -18.97
C GLU A 212 -22.60 32.85 -18.78
N LEU A 213 -22.50 31.51 -18.73
CA LEU A 213 -21.20 30.82 -18.65
C LEU A 213 -20.31 31.14 -19.86
N THR A 214 -20.91 31.20 -21.06
CA THR A 214 -20.21 31.56 -22.29
C THR A 214 -19.78 33.03 -22.27
N ALA A 215 -20.68 33.94 -21.86
CA ALA A 215 -20.39 35.37 -21.76
C ALA A 215 -19.30 35.69 -20.73
N ARG A 216 -19.26 34.96 -19.61
CA ARG A 216 -18.21 35.06 -18.58
C ARG A 216 -16.89 34.37 -18.97
N GLY A 217 -16.87 33.64 -20.08
CA GLY A 217 -15.71 32.86 -20.52
C GLY A 217 -15.45 31.58 -19.72
N TRP A 218 -16.36 31.17 -18.83
CA TRP A 218 -16.27 29.94 -18.03
C TRP A 218 -16.56 28.69 -18.88
N LEU A 219 -17.27 28.86 -19.99
CA LEU A 219 -17.43 27.88 -21.06
C LEU A 219 -16.67 28.40 -22.30
N ARG A 220 -15.72 27.63 -22.81
CA ARG A 220 -14.91 28.01 -23.99
C ARG A 220 -15.18 27.09 -25.15
N ARG A 221 -15.06 27.64 -26.36
CA ARG A 221 -15.24 26.92 -27.62
C ARG A 221 -13.98 27.05 -28.47
N LEU A 222 -13.48 25.93 -28.98
CA LEU A 222 -12.38 25.83 -29.93
C LEU A 222 -12.96 25.34 -31.27
N THR A 223 -13.00 26.23 -32.26
CA THR A 223 -13.51 25.92 -33.59
C THR A 223 -12.39 26.06 -34.61
N VAL A 224 -12.16 25.00 -35.39
CA VAL A 224 -11.24 24.98 -36.52
C VAL A 224 -12.05 24.68 -37.78
N THR A 225 -12.02 25.59 -38.74
CA THR A 225 -12.71 25.41 -40.03
C THR A 225 -11.91 24.52 -40.97
N ASN A 226 -12.57 23.97 -41.99
CA ASN A 226 -11.88 23.26 -43.07
C ASN A 226 -10.76 24.12 -43.69
N SER A 227 -11.01 25.41 -43.97
CA SER A 227 -10.00 26.31 -44.54
C SER A 227 -8.76 26.50 -43.64
N GLN A 228 -8.96 26.57 -42.32
CA GLN A 228 -7.85 26.67 -41.36
C GLN A 228 -7.06 25.37 -41.26
N ALA A 229 -7.76 24.23 -41.25
CA ALA A 229 -7.12 22.91 -41.30
C ALA A 229 -6.29 22.77 -42.59
N GLU A 230 -6.85 23.10 -43.76
CA GLU A 230 -6.12 23.03 -45.01
C GLU A 230 -4.89 23.95 -45.03
N ALA A 231 -5.03 25.16 -44.50
CA ALA A 231 -3.91 26.09 -44.40
C ALA A 231 -2.76 25.52 -43.55
N ALA A 232 -3.06 24.79 -42.47
CA ALA A 232 -2.08 24.21 -41.56
C ALA A 232 -1.32 23.01 -42.15
N PHE A 233 -1.85 22.36 -43.20
CA PHE A 233 -1.23 21.21 -43.85
C PHE A 233 -0.66 21.50 -45.26
N ARG A 234 -0.70 22.75 -45.73
CA ARG A 234 -0.20 23.15 -47.06
C ARG A 234 1.27 22.79 -47.30
N ASP A 235 2.10 22.95 -46.28
CA ASP A 235 3.53 22.66 -46.30
C ASP A 235 3.85 21.15 -46.33
N ALA A 236 2.89 20.33 -45.90
CA ALA A 236 3.04 18.89 -45.75
C ALA A 236 2.63 18.08 -46.99
N GLY A 237 2.03 18.72 -48.00
CA GLY A 237 1.57 18.06 -49.24
C GLY A 237 0.37 17.11 -49.03
N VAL A 238 -0.31 17.20 -47.88
CA VAL A 238 -1.54 16.46 -47.54
C VAL A 238 -2.74 17.41 -47.37
N ALA A 239 -2.67 18.58 -48.00
CA ALA A 239 -3.80 19.49 -48.12
C ALA A 239 -4.78 18.98 -49.19
N GLY A 240 -6.08 19.10 -48.95
CA GLY A 240 -7.17 18.70 -49.84
C GLY A 240 -7.96 17.45 -49.41
N ALA A 241 -7.79 16.97 -48.17
CA ALA A 241 -8.48 15.78 -47.67
C ALA A 241 -9.90 16.05 -47.11
N GLY A 242 -10.30 17.31 -46.98
CA GLY A 242 -11.64 17.68 -46.49
C GLY A 242 -12.67 17.79 -47.61
N ASP A 243 -13.70 16.95 -47.59
CA ASP A 243 -14.82 16.95 -48.56
C ASP A 243 -15.90 18.02 -48.26
N GLY A 244 -15.64 18.95 -47.33
CA GLY A 244 -16.63 19.89 -46.79
C GLY A 244 -16.46 21.35 -47.24
N PRO A 245 -17.50 22.20 -47.07
CA PRO A 245 -17.38 23.64 -47.33
C PRO A 245 -16.26 24.28 -46.52
N ALA A 246 -15.53 25.24 -47.11
CA ALA A 246 -14.36 25.88 -46.51
C ALA A 246 -14.65 26.54 -45.13
N ALA A 247 -15.86 27.09 -44.96
CA ALA A 247 -16.30 27.73 -43.72
C ALA A 247 -16.92 26.76 -42.70
N ALA A 248 -17.17 25.49 -43.08
CA ALA A 248 -17.75 24.53 -42.17
C ALA A 248 -16.74 24.16 -41.05
N PRO A 249 -17.21 23.99 -39.80
CA PRO A 249 -16.36 23.58 -38.69
C PRO A 249 -15.96 22.11 -38.85
N LEU A 250 -14.65 21.85 -38.88
CA LEU A 250 -14.08 20.50 -38.90
C LEU A 250 -13.87 19.99 -37.47
N ILE A 251 -13.28 20.82 -36.63
CA ILE A 251 -13.15 20.59 -35.19
C ILE A 251 -13.99 21.64 -34.50
N ASP A 252 -14.86 21.20 -33.60
CA ASP A 252 -15.67 22.12 -32.80
C ASP A 252 -15.85 21.55 -31.40
N LEU A 253 -15.03 22.04 -30.48
CA LEU A 253 -14.94 21.54 -29.11
C LEU A 253 -15.41 22.60 -28.13
N THR A 254 -16.38 22.26 -27.29
CA THR A 254 -16.80 23.07 -26.15
C THR A 254 -16.24 22.45 -24.87
N PHE A 255 -15.59 23.23 -24.02
CA PHE A 255 -14.95 22.70 -22.81
C PHE A 255 -15.02 23.65 -21.62
N ALA A 256 -15.03 23.06 -20.41
CA ALA A 256 -15.11 23.78 -19.15
C ALA A 256 -14.58 22.96 -17.97
N TYR A 257 -14.11 23.65 -16.93
CA TYR A 257 -13.70 23.05 -15.66
C TYR A 257 -14.92 22.83 -14.75
N LEU A 258 -15.17 21.60 -14.33
CA LEU A 258 -16.42 21.18 -13.71
C LEU A 258 -16.46 21.35 -12.19
N ASN A 259 -15.32 21.37 -11.50
CA ASN A 259 -15.33 21.34 -10.02
C ASN A 259 -15.91 22.60 -9.39
N VAL A 260 -15.99 23.72 -10.12
CA VAL A 260 -16.71 24.90 -9.66
C VAL A 260 -18.20 24.57 -9.63
N PRO A 261 -18.88 24.59 -8.46
CA PRO A 261 -20.27 24.13 -8.34
C PRO A 261 -21.23 24.81 -9.32
N ALA A 262 -21.06 26.11 -9.55
CA ALA A 262 -21.84 26.88 -10.52
C ALA A 262 -21.71 26.36 -11.97
N ILE A 263 -20.51 25.92 -12.38
CA ILE A 263 -20.27 25.38 -13.73
C ILE A 263 -20.78 23.94 -13.80
N GLY A 264 -20.36 23.10 -12.85
CA GLY A 264 -20.69 21.67 -12.84
C GLY A 264 -22.19 21.40 -12.79
N ARG A 265 -22.93 22.14 -11.95
CA ARG A 265 -24.40 22.00 -11.84
C ARG A 265 -25.12 22.47 -13.10
N THR A 266 -24.68 23.56 -13.72
CA THR A 266 -25.31 24.07 -14.95
C THR A 266 -25.10 23.09 -16.12
N LEU A 267 -23.91 22.49 -16.24
CA LEU A 267 -23.60 21.61 -17.37
C LEU A 267 -24.11 20.17 -17.20
N LEU A 268 -24.04 19.62 -15.99
CA LEU A 268 -24.39 18.21 -15.72
C LEU A 268 -25.75 18.03 -15.02
N GLY A 269 -26.28 19.07 -14.40
CA GLY A 269 -27.39 18.97 -13.46
C GLY A 269 -26.92 18.56 -12.05
N ALA A 270 -27.76 18.82 -11.04
CA ALA A 270 -27.41 18.63 -9.64
C ALA A 270 -27.08 17.17 -9.28
N GLU A 271 -27.87 16.20 -9.76
CA GLU A 271 -27.64 14.78 -9.44
C GLU A 271 -26.33 14.24 -10.03
N ARG A 272 -26.08 14.52 -11.31
CA ARG A 272 -24.86 14.05 -11.99
C ARG A 272 -23.63 14.75 -11.46
N PHE A 273 -23.72 16.04 -11.13
CA PHE A 273 -22.63 16.74 -10.48
C PHE A 273 -22.33 16.14 -9.10
N ALA A 274 -23.34 15.84 -8.28
CA ALA A 274 -23.14 15.17 -6.99
C ALA A 274 -22.56 13.75 -7.14
N ALA A 275 -22.93 13.02 -8.21
CA ALA A 275 -22.31 11.73 -8.53
C ALA A 275 -20.83 11.89 -8.92
N LEU A 276 -20.52 12.83 -9.80
CA LEU A 276 -19.15 13.15 -10.22
C LEU A 276 -18.27 13.54 -9.02
N THR A 277 -18.74 14.43 -8.14
CA THR A 277 -17.99 14.87 -6.96
C THR A 277 -17.73 13.74 -5.97
N ARG A 278 -18.61 12.72 -5.89
CA ARG A 278 -18.36 11.52 -5.06
C ARG A 278 -17.32 10.59 -5.66
N GLU A 279 -17.15 10.61 -6.98
CA GLU A 279 -16.19 9.76 -7.70
C GLU A 279 -14.81 10.42 -7.85
N LEU A 280 -14.76 11.75 -7.88
CA LEU A 280 -13.53 12.53 -7.81
C LEU A 280 -12.84 12.33 -6.46
N GLY A 281 -11.54 12.04 -6.48
CA GLY A 281 -10.73 12.03 -5.27
C GLY A 281 -10.51 13.45 -4.73
N PRO A 282 -10.11 13.59 -3.45
CA PRO A 282 -9.76 14.89 -2.89
C PRO A 282 -8.60 15.52 -3.68
N GLY A 283 -8.78 16.78 -4.11
CA GLY A 283 -7.81 17.50 -4.94
C GLY A 283 -7.80 17.11 -6.43
N ASP A 284 -8.63 16.16 -6.87
CA ASP A 284 -8.74 15.85 -8.30
C ASP A 284 -9.57 16.89 -9.04
N HIS A 285 -9.30 17.02 -10.33
CA HIS A 285 -9.85 18.02 -11.22
C HIS A 285 -10.57 17.36 -12.39
N ALA A 286 -11.75 17.87 -12.76
CA ALA A 286 -12.54 17.38 -13.88
C ALA A 286 -12.71 18.48 -14.94
N VAL A 287 -12.36 18.16 -16.18
CA VAL A 287 -12.56 19.01 -17.36
C VAL A 287 -13.53 18.30 -18.31
N MET A 288 -14.66 18.93 -18.61
CA MET A 288 -15.59 18.45 -19.62
C MET A 288 -15.13 18.89 -21.01
N VAL A 289 -15.21 18.00 -21.98
CA VAL A 289 -15.00 18.31 -23.40
C VAL A 289 -16.17 17.71 -24.19
N VAL A 290 -16.83 18.54 -24.98
CA VAL A 290 -17.95 18.17 -25.87
C VAL A 290 -17.54 18.44 -27.30
N SER A 291 -17.67 17.45 -28.18
CA SER A 291 -17.44 17.59 -29.62
C SER A 291 -18.74 17.75 -30.37
N HIS A 292 -18.83 18.81 -31.15
CA HIS A 292 -19.90 19.08 -32.10
C HIS A 292 -19.43 18.96 -33.56
N GLY A 293 -18.12 18.83 -33.78
CA GLY A 293 -17.52 18.67 -35.10
C GLY A 293 -17.52 17.21 -35.57
N PRO A 294 -17.32 16.98 -36.89
CA PRO A 294 -17.18 15.64 -37.45
C PRO A 294 -15.91 14.91 -36.98
N GLU A 295 -14.85 15.64 -36.61
CA GLU A 295 -13.61 15.04 -36.15
C GLU A 295 -13.75 14.47 -34.73
N ASN A 296 -13.37 13.20 -34.52
CA ASN A 296 -13.37 12.58 -33.20
C ASN A 296 -12.15 13.07 -32.38
N PRO A 297 -12.36 13.77 -31.24
CA PRO A 297 -11.26 14.30 -30.43
C PRO A 297 -10.58 13.23 -29.57
N LEU A 298 -11.16 12.05 -29.39
CA LEU A 298 -10.56 10.99 -28.57
C LEU A 298 -9.53 10.15 -29.34
N GLY A 299 -9.60 10.14 -30.66
CA GLY A 299 -8.85 9.24 -31.54
C GLY A 299 -9.66 7.99 -31.89
N GLU A 300 -9.25 7.29 -32.96
CA GLU A 300 -9.95 6.13 -33.51
C GLU A 300 -9.79 4.88 -32.63
N ASP A 301 -8.58 4.64 -32.12
CA ASP A 301 -8.24 3.48 -31.27
C ASP A 301 -8.43 3.75 -29.77
N PHE A 302 -9.25 4.75 -29.41
CA PHE A 302 -9.37 5.22 -28.04
C PHE A 302 -9.98 4.16 -27.10
N VAL A 303 -9.29 3.89 -25.99
CA VAL A 303 -9.77 2.99 -24.93
C VAL A 303 -10.34 3.81 -23.78
N LEU A 304 -11.55 3.47 -23.32
CA LEU A 304 -12.17 4.10 -22.15
C LEU A 304 -11.26 4.07 -20.93
N GLY A 305 -11.21 5.16 -20.17
CA GLY A 305 -10.35 5.27 -19.00
C GLY A 305 -8.87 5.57 -19.29
N SER A 306 -8.47 5.67 -20.57
CA SER A 306 -7.11 6.03 -20.96
C SER A 306 -6.94 7.54 -21.21
N ILE A 307 -5.70 7.98 -21.43
CA ILE A 307 -5.40 9.36 -21.82
C ILE A 307 -5.76 9.49 -23.32
N PRO A 308 -6.52 10.48 -23.79
CA PRO A 308 -6.90 10.58 -25.21
C PRO A 308 -5.74 11.00 -26.10
N ASP A 309 -5.50 10.35 -27.25
CA ASP A 309 -4.32 10.63 -28.11
C ASP A 309 -4.32 12.02 -28.73
N ARG A 310 -5.52 12.52 -29.05
CA ARG A 310 -5.72 13.78 -29.75
C ARG A 310 -6.08 14.95 -28.84
N LEU A 311 -6.28 14.74 -27.53
CA LEU A 311 -6.47 15.83 -26.56
C LEU A 311 -5.28 15.91 -25.62
N THR A 312 -4.82 17.11 -25.34
CA THR A 312 -3.76 17.36 -24.36
C THR A 312 -4.10 18.62 -23.58
N VAL A 313 -4.07 18.52 -22.26
CA VAL A 313 -4.14 19.69 -21.38
C VAL A 313 -2.72 20.12 -21.09
N THR A 314 -2.42 21.40 -21.29
CA THR A 314 -1.11 21.96 -20.99
C THR A 314 -1.23 23.14 -20.03
N GLN A 315 -0.35 23.23 -19.04
CA GLN A 315 -0.28 24.36 -18.13
C GLN A 315 1.18 24.78 -17.97
N GLY A 316 1.47 26.06 -18.21
CA GLY A 316 2.83 26.57 -18.11
C GLY A 316 3.83 25.95 -19.09
N GLY A 317 3.36 25.47 -20.25
CA GLY A 317 4.19 24.78 -21.24
C GLY A 317 4.46 23.30 -20.93
N LEU A 318 3.84 22.73 -19.88
CA LEU A 318 3.95 21.31 -19.53
C LEU A 318 2.64 20.59 -19.78
N ALA A 319 2.73 19.35 -20.27
CA ALA A 319 1.59 18.47 -20.43
C ALA A 319 1.12 17.95 -19.07
N VAL A 320 -0.19 18.03 -18.84
CA VAL A 320 -0.86 17.51 -17.65
C VAL A 320 -1.61 16.25 -18.05
N ASN A 321 -1.36 15.15 -17.35
CA ASN A 321 -2.00 13.88 -17.64
C ASN A 321 -3.49 13.95 -17.30
N ALA A 322 -4.31 14.11 -18.33
CA ALA A 322 -5.76 14.17 -18.24
C ALA A 322 -6.36 12.87 -18.84
N ARG A 323 -6.93 12.02 -17.98
CA ARG A 323 -7.49 10.71 -18.38
C ARG A 323 -9.00 10.76 -18.48
N ASP A 324 -9.59 10.02 -19.41
CA ASP A 324 -11.04 9.83 -19.42
C ASP A 324 -11.50 9.13 -18.13
N MET A 325 -12.61 9.60 -17.55
CA MET A 325 -13.15 9.01 -16.31
C MET A 325 -13.88 7.68 -16.55
N ALA A 326 -14.01 7.21 -17.80
CA ALA A 326 -14.80 6.03 -18.15
C ALA A 326 -16.26 6.08 -17.64
N ILE A 327 -16.79 7.29 -17.40
CA ILE A 327 -18.17 7.49 -16.95
C ILE A 327 -19.12 7.06 -18.06
N GLU A 328 -20.19 6.38 -17.68
CA GLU A 328 -21.21 5.91 -18.61
C GLU A 328 -21.90 7.10 -19.29
N ARG A 329 -21.69 7.24 -20.61
CA ARG A 329 -22.13 8.38 -21.45
C ARG A 329 -23.62 8.29 -21.80
N ARG A 330 -24.50 8.17 -20.81
CA ARG A 330 -25.94 8.02 -21.05
C ARG A 330 -26.60 9.38 -21.30
N GLY A 331 -27.01 9.63 -22.55
CA GLY A 331 -27.82 10.78 -22.97
C GLY A 331 -27.01 12.03 -23.35
N ALA A 332 -27.71 13.03 -23.90
CA ALA A 332 -27.16 14.35 -24.22
C ALA A 332 -26.66 15.07 -22.97
N ALA A 333 -25.68 15.97 -23.12
CA ALA A 333 -25.33 16.90 -22.06
C ALA A 333 -26.54 17.82 -21.80
N PRO A 334 -27.11 17.84 -20.59
CA PRO A 334 -28.45 18.40 -20.38
C PRO A 334 -28.62 19.88 -20.77
N ALA A 335 -27.54 20.64 -20.87
CA ALA A 335 -27.56 22.07 -21.20
C ALA A 335 -26.73 22.44 -22.44
N LEU A 336 -26.02 21.49 -23.07
CA LEU A 336 -25.19 21.75 -24.24
C LEU A 336 -25.81 21.11 -25.49
N PRO A 337 -25.52 21.61 -26.71
CA PRO A 337 -26.00 21.02 -27.95
C PRO A 337 -25.63 19.53 -28.05
N ASP A 338 -26.40 18.75 -28.80
CA ASP A 338 -26.10 17.33 -29.03
C ASP A 338 -24.67 17.17 -29.58
N GLY A 339 -23.90 16.28 -28.94
CA GLY A 339 -22.49 16.07 -29.23
C GLY A 339 -21.88 15.00 -28.33
N ALA A 340 -20.86 14.30 -28.82
CA ALA A 340 -20.14 13.32 -28.03
C ALA A 340 -19.32 14.04 -26.96
N TRP A 341 -19.44 13.63 -25.69
CA TRP A 341 -18.73 14.27 -24.58
C TRP A 341 -17.89 13.28 -23.78
N THR A 342 -16.82 13.81 -23.17
CA THR A 342 -15.94 13.11 -22.23
C THR A 342 -15.68 14.03 -21.03
N ILE A 343 -15.34 13.41 -19.91
CA ILE A 343 -14.80 14.11 -18.74
C ILE A 343 -13.39 13.60 -18.53
N LEU A 344 -12.44 14.52 -18.62
CA LEU A 344 -11.04 14.28 -18.36
C LEU A 344 -10.78 14.56 -16.88
N ARG A 345 -10.39 13.52 -16.14
CA ARG A 345 -9.86 13.62 -14.78
C ARG A 345 -8.37 13.90 -14.83
N ILE A 346 -7.97 14.92 -14.11
CA ILE A 346 -6.59 15.26 -13.80
C ILE A 346 -6.43 14.99 -12.30
N THR A 347 -5.47 14.16 -11.92
CA THR A 347 -5.27 13.79 -10.52
C THR A 347 -4.67 14.97 -9.74
N GLY A 348 -4.98 15.09 -8.45
CA GLY A 348 -4.39 16.12 -7.59
C GLY A 348 -2.86 16.02 -7.51
N ALA A 349 -2.32 14.81 -7.66
CA ALA A 349 -0.88 14.57 -7.75
C ALA A 349 -0.23 15.20 -9.00
N ALA A 350 -1.00 15.44 -10.07
CA ALA A 350 -0.50 16.17 -11.23
C ALA A 350 -0.28 17.67 -10.96
N GLY A 351 -0.55 18.15 -9.73
CA GLY A 351 -0.29 19.52 -9.30
C GLY A 351 -0.98 20.57 -10.17
N PHE A 352 -2.07 20.23 -10.83
CA PHE A 352 -2.77 21.15 -11.73
C PHE A 352 -3.38 22.30 -10.92
N ASP A 353 -3.09 23.54 -11.29
CA ASP A 353 -3.69 24.71 -10.65
C ASP A 353 -4.87 25.22 -11.49
N PRO A 354 -6.13 24.93 -11.14
CA PRO A 354 -7.28 25.37 -11.92
C PRO A 354 -7.50 26.89 -11.90
N SER A 355 -6.85 27.63 -10.99
CA SER A 355 -6.92 29.10 -10.89
C SER A 355 -5.90 29.81 -11.80
N ALA A 356 -4.93 29.07 -12.36
CA ALA A 356 -3.95 29.59 -13.30
C ALA A 356 -4.37 29.29 -14.76
N PRO A 357 -3.94 30.11 -15.74
CA PRO A 357 -4.23 29.85 -17.14
C PRO A 357 -3.68 28.49 -17.60
N TRP A 358 -4.49 27.76 -18.36
CA TRP A 358 -4.12 26.50 -18.99
C TRP A 358 -4.74 26.43 -20.39
N THR A 359 -4.23 25.52 -21.22
CA THR A 359 -4.59 25.44 -22.63
C THR A 359 -5.07 24.04 -22.95
N LEU A 360 -6.20 23.94 -23.64
CA LEU A 360 -6.65 22.68 -24.24
C LEU A 360 -6.12 22.62 -25.67
N THR A 361 -5.36 21.59 -25.99
CA THR A 361 -4.80 21.34 -27.32
C THR A 361 -5.46 20.11 -27.93
N THR A 362 -5.90 20.24 -29.18
CA THR A 362 -6.41 19.15 -30.01
C THR A 362 -5.47 18.88 -31.19
N LYS A 363 -5.31 17.61 -31.56
CA LYS A 363 -4.43 17.17 -32.64
C LYS A 363 -5.24 16.69 -33.82
N LEU A 364 -4.97 17.26 -34.99
CA LEU A 364 -5.44 16.76 -36.27
C LEU A 364 -4.32 15.93 -36.91
N VAL A 365 -4.65 14.71 -37.34
CA VAL A 365 -3.70 13.78 -37.94
C VAL A 365 -4.10 13.52 -39.39
N ARG A 366 -3.17 13.65 -40.33
CA ARG A 366 -3.34 13.26 -41.73
C ARG A 366 -2.25 12.30 -42.14
N GLU A 367 -2.57 11.41 -43.08
CA GLU A 367 -1.66 10.36 -43.52
C GLU A 367 -1.17 10.61 -44.95
N ARG A 368 0.09 10.25 -45.23
CA ARG A 368 0.70 10.34 -46.56
C ARG A 368 1.27 8.99 -46.98
N GLY A 369 0.85 8.50 -48.15
CA GLY A 369 1.32 7.24 -48.75
C GLY A 369 0.40 6.04 -48.45
N GLN A 370 0.46 5.00 -49.29
CA GLN A 370 -0.42 3.82 -49.20
C GLN A 370 0.24 2.61 -48.52
N ILE A 371 1.57 2.51 -48.58
CA ILE A 371 2.35 1.42 -47.99
C ILE A 371 3.23 2.07 -46.91
N PHE A 372 2.89 1.86 -45.63
CA PHE A 372 3.43 2.56 -44.45
C PHE A 372 3.14 4.07 -44.44
N PRO A 373 1.88 4.47 -44.19
CA PRO A 373 1.50 5.87 -44.18
C PRO A 373 2.30 6.67 -43.15
N GLU A 374 2.89 7.78 -43.60
CA GLU A 374 3.51 8.76 -42.71
C GLU A 374 2.41 9.60 -42.05
N LYS A 375 2.35 9.57 -40.72
CA LYS A 375 1.38 10.34 -39.93
C LYS A 375 1.91 11.76 -39.68
N ILE A 376 1.25 12.74 -40.26
CA ILE A 376 1.55 14.16 -40.11
C ILE A 376 0.55 14.75 -39.11
N VAL A 377 1.05 15.40 -38.06
CA VAL A 377 0.24 15.94 -36.96
C VAL A 377 0.30 17.47 -36.97
N ARG A 378 -0.86 18.11 -36.75
CA ARG A 378 -0.99 19.54 -36.49
C ARG A 378 -1.80 19.77 -35.22
N GLU A 379 -1.39 20.77 -34.45
CA GLU A 379 -1.97 21.07 -33.14
C GLU A 379 -2.75 22.39 -33.22
N PHE A 380 -3.93 22.40 -32.61
CA PHE A 380 -4.78 23.58 -32.46
C PHE A 380 -5.12 23.73 -30.99
N SER A 381 -5.04 24.96 -30.47
CA SER A 381 -5.12 25.19 -29.03
C SER A 381 -6.05 26.33 -28.68
N ALA A 382 -6.69 26.24 -27.52
CA ALA A 382 -7.47 27.32 -26.94
C ALA A 382 -7.12 27.51 -25.46
N ASP A 383 -6.85 28.77 -25.09
CA ASP A 383 -6.58 29.15 -23.72
C ASP A 383 -7.85 29.22 -22.88
N TYR A 384 -7.71 28.83 -21.61
CA TYR A 384 -8.74 28.79 -20.61
C TYR A 384 -8.20 29.31 -19.28
N ALA A 385 -8.95 30.23 -18.68
CA ALA A 385 -8.64 30.77 -17.37
C ALA A 385 -9.94 31.07 -16.65
N LEU A 386 -9.99 30.73 -15.36
CA LEU A 386 -11.10 31.09 -14.50
C LEU A 386 -10.68 32.20 -13.53
N PRO A 387 -11.62 33.06 -13.11
CA PRO A 387 -11.37 34.06 -12.09
C PRO A 387 -10.85 33.44 -10.78
N ALA A 388 -9.82 34.05 -10.20
CA ALA A 388 -9.15 33.53 -9.00
C ALA A 388 -10.05 33.51 -7.75
N ASP A 389 -11.10 34.33 -7.71
CA ASP A 389 -12.10 34.39 -6.66
C ASP A 389 -13.01 33.16 -6.60
N LEU A 390 -13.06 32.34 -7.65
CA LEU A 390 -13.77 31.06 -7.65
C LEU A 390 -13.02 29.96 -6.87
N PHE A 391 -11.82 30.25 -6.36
CA PHE A 391 -10.95 29.28 -5.70
C PHE A 391 -10.58 29.67 -4.27
N VAL A 392 -10.30 28.66 -3.47
CA VAL A 392 -9.63 28.76 -2.16
C VAL A 392 -8.22 28.21 -2.34
N ARG A 393 -7.24 28.92 -1.77
CA ARG A 393 -5.83 28.52 -1.77
C ARG A 393 -5.43 28.24 -0.33
N GLU A 394 -5.19 26.99 -0.03
CA GLU A 394 -4.72 26.55 1.28
C GLU A 394 -3.28 26.09 1.14
N ALA A 395 -2.42 26.43 2.10
CA ALA A 395 -1.13 25.76 2.18
C ALA A 395 -1.40 24.28 2.43
N ALA A 396 -0.78 23.39 1.64
CA ALA A 396 -0.87 21.97 1.93
C ALA A 396 -0.32 21.77 3.36
N GLU A 397 -1.15 21.34 4.31
CA GLU A 397 -0.65 20.98 5.63
C GLU A 397 0.38 19.86 5.41
N ALA A 398 1.64 20.18 5.68
CA ALA A 398 2.72 19.20 5.81
C ALA A 398 2.51 18.38 7.09
N GLY A 399 1.34 17.75 7.22
CA GLY A 399 1.11 16.71 8.19
C GLY A 399 2.05 15.54 7.88
N PRO A 400 2.53 14.80 8.88
CA PRO A 400 3.34 13.62 8.63
C PRO A 400 2.58 12.63 7.73
N SER A 401 3.20 12.14 6.66
CA SER A 401 2.58 11.27 5.63
C SER A 401 1.98 9.97 6.16
N TRP A 402 2.26 9.61 7.42
CA TRP A 402 1.67 8.45 8.09
C TRP A 402 0.26 8.68 8.63
N THR A 403 -0.23 9.91 8.78
CA THR A 403 -1.56 10.13 9.43
C THR A 403 -2.74 9.65 8.60
N ASP A 404 -2.59 9.65 7.27
CA ASP A 404 -3.67 9.33 6.34
C ASP A 404 -4.10 7.86 6.40
N PRO A 405 -3.18 6.86 6.41
CA PRO A 405 -3.53 5.46 6.67
C PRO A 405 -4.31 5.25 7.98
N TRP A 406 -3.99 5.99 9.04
CA TRP A 406 -4.65 5.86 10.34
C TRP A 406 -6.09 6.40 10.31
N ARG A 407 -6.31 7.54 9.64
CA ARG A 407 -7.66 8.10 9.45
C ARG A 407 -8.50 7.21 8.55
N ALA A 408 -7.94 6.74 7.44
CA ALA A 408 -8.64 5.89 6.48
C ALA A 408 -9.10 4.56 7.09
N ARG A 409 -8.27 3.94 7.95
CA ARG A 409 -8.54 2.63 8.56
C ARG A 409 -9.13 2.71 9.97
N GLY A 410 -9.65 3.87 10.37
CA GLY A 410 -10.14 4.11 11.74
C GLY A 410 -11.24 3.15 12.19
N VAL A 411 -12.15 2.75 11.30
CA VAL A 411 -13.22 1.78 11.61
C VAL A 411 -12.64 0.39 11.92
N GLU A 412 -11.69 -0.07 11.11
CA GLU A 412 -11.01 -1.36 11.32
C GLU A 412 -10.28 -1.38 12.66
N LEU A 413 -9.56 -0.30 12.97
CA LEU A 413 -8.87 -0.11 14.25
C LEU A 413 -9.85 -0.17 15.44
N GLY A 414 -11.00 0.49 15.33
CA GLY A 414 -12.04 0.46 16.36
C GLY A 414 -12.58 -0.95 16.62
N VAL A 415 -12.84 -1.72 15.56
CA VAL A 415 -13.32 -3.11 15.67
C VAL A 415 -12.26 -4.02 16.28
N ILE A 416 -10.99 -3.90 15.84
CA ILE A 416 -9.87 -4.67 16.42
C ILE A 416 -9.71 -4.31 17.89
N ALA A 417 -9.67 -3.03 18.25
CA ALA A 417 -9.54 -2.58 19.63
C ALA A 417 -10.65 -3.13 20.54
N LEU A 418 -11.90 -3.12 20.06
CA LEU A 418 -13.03 -3.71 20.79
C LEU A 418 -12.86 -5.23 20.99
N ALA A 419 -12.43 -5.95 19.95
CA ALA A 419 -12.18 -7.39 20.03
C ALA A 419 -11.03 -7.75 20.98
N LEU A 420 -9.97 -6.94 21.02
CA LEU A 420 -8.85 -7.07 21.97
C LEU A 420 -9.30 -6.76 23.41
N ALA A 421 -10.08 -5.69 23.59
CA ALA A 421 -10.67 -5.34 24.88
C ALA A 421 -11.60 -6.44 25.41
N GLY A 422 -12.34 -7.13 24.53
CA GLY A 422 -13.15 -8.29 24.89
C GLY A 422 -12.33 -9.54 25.25
N LEU A 423 -11.14 -9.72 24.64
CA LEU A 423 -10.25 -10.85 24.92
C LEU A 423 -9.60 -10.74 26.30
N VAL A 424 -9.26 -9.54 26.76
CA VAL A 424 -8.56 -9.31 28.04
C VAL A 424 -9.34 -9.89 29.25
N PRO A 425 -10.65 -9.63 29.45
CA PRO A 425 -11.42 -10.26 30.51
C PRO A 425 -11.53 -11.78 30.39
N VAL A 426 -11.58 -12.34 29.18
CA VAL A 426 -11.63 -13.79 28.96
C VAL A 426 -10.35 -14.45 29.47
N LEU A 427 -9.20 -13.82 29.20
CA LEU A 427 -7.92 -14.25 29.75
C LEU A 427 -7.84 -13.94 31.25
N ALA A 428 -8.16 -12.75 31.73
CA ALA A 428 -7.99 -12.41 33.14
C ALA A 428 -8.96 -13.15 34.11
N ARG A 429 -10.20 -13.46 33.68
CA ARG A 429 -11.27 -14.03 34.55
C ARG A 429 -11.65 -15.46 34.15
N GLN A 430 -10.68 -16.37 34.16
CA GLN A 430 -10.87 -17.78 33.77
C GLN A 430 -12.03 -18.48 34.49
N ARG A 431 -12.21 -18.23 35.80
CA ARG A 431 -13.16 -18.96 36.66
C ARG A 431 -14.63 -18.86 36.20
N GLY A 432 -15.05 -17.73 35.62
CA GLY A 432 -16.44 -17.51 35.23
C GLY A 432 -16.77 -17.99 33.82
N LEU A 433 -15.98 -17.56 32.83
CA LEU A 433 -16.24 -17.78 31.40
C LEU A 433 -15.80 -19.16 30.91
N VAL A 434 -14.72 -19.72 31.48
CA VAL A 434 -14.11 -20.99 31.03
C VAL A 434 -14.75 -22.20 31.73
N ALA A 435 -15.46 -21.99 32.85
CA ALA A 435 -16.14 -23.06 33.58
C ALA A 435 -17.38 -23.63 32.85
N ASP A 436 -17.97 -22.86 31.92
CA ASP A 436 -19.12 -23.34 31.17
C ASP A 436 -18.70 -24.25 29.99
N ARG A 437 -18.91 -25.54 30.21
CA ARG A 437 -18.58 -26.63 29.28
C ARG A 437 -19.19 -26.49 27.88
N ARG A 438 -20.35 -25.86 27.74
CA ARG A 438 -21.04 -25.75 26.44
C ARG A 438 -20.72 -24.43 25.74
N ARG A 439 -20.68 -23.32 26.48
CA ARG A 439 -20.51 -21.98 25.90
C ARG A 439 -19.07 -21.68 25.51
N PHE A 440 -18.08 -22.14 26.30
CA PHE A 440 -16.68 -21.79 26.04
C PHE A 440 -16.13 -22.29 24.68
N PRO A 441 -16.35 -23.57 24.28
CA PRO A 441 -15.85 -24.05 22.98
C PRO A 441 -16.47 -23.29 21.79
N VAL A 442 -17.76 -22.93 21.88
CA VAL A 442 -18.47 -22.16 20.85
C VAL A 442 -17.89 -20.74 20.78
N PHE A 443 -17.73 -20.08 21.92
CA PHE A 443 -17.11 -18.76 22.00
C PHE A 443 -15.69 -18.77 21.39
N ARG A 444 -14.87 -19.76 21.77
CA ARG A 444 -13.52 -19.91 21.25
C ARG A 444 -13.52 -20.06 19.72
N LEU A 445 -14.36 -20.92 19.17
CA LEU A 445 -14.47 -21.09 17.72
C LEU A 445 -14.97 -19.82 17.03
N ALA A 446 -15.92 -19.10 17.62
CA ALA A 446 -16.39 -17.82 17.09
C ALA A 446 -15.29 -16.75 17.08
N TYR A 447 -14.50 -16.64 18.15
CA TYR A 447 -13.37 -15.71 18.21
C TYR A 447 -12.26 -16.06 17.20
N LEU A 448 -11.98 -17.35 17.02
CA LEU A 448 -11.04 -17.82 15.99
C LEU A 448 -11.57 -17.57 14.57
N ALA A 449 -12.88 -17.69 14.35
CA ALA A 449 -13.50 -17.34 13.07
C ALA A 449 -13.35 -15.84 12.80
N PHE A 450 -13.65 -14.99 13.78
CA PHE A 450 -13.41 -13.55 13.69
C PHE A 450 -11.93 -13.23 13.39
N THR A 451 -11.01 -13.90 14.07
CA THR A 451 -9.57 -13.72 13.84
C THR A 451 -9.15 -14.11 12.43
N LEU A 452 -9.67 -15.22 11.90
CA LEU A 452 -9.35 -15.66 10.55
C LEU A 452 -9.98 -14.75 9.47
N LEU A 453 -11.28 -14.49 9.59
CA LEU A 453 -12.06 -13.77 8.57
C LEU A 453 -11.81 -12.27 8.62
N PHE A 454 -11.89 -11.67 9.80
CA PHE A 454 -11.79 -10.22 9.95
C PHE A 454 -10.34 -9.77 10.12
N ILE A 455 -9.63 -10.25 11.13
CA ILE A 455 -8.25 -9.81 11.38
C ILE A 455 -7.31 -10.27 10.24
N GLY A 456 -7.43 -11.53 9.82
CA GLY A 456 -6.59 -12.13 8.78
C GLY A 456 -6.95 -11.66 7.37
N TRP A 457 -8.11 -12.10 6.85
CA TRP A 457 -8.49 -11.86 5.46
C TRP A 457 -8.94 -10.41 5.19
N TYR A 458 -9.84 -9.86 5.99
CA TYR A 458 -10.37 -8.52 5.71
C TYR A 458 -9.38 -7.39 6.05
N ALA A 459 -8.95 -7.30 7.31
CA ALA A 459 -8.09 -6.22 7.80
C ALA A 459 -6.60 -6.47 7.53
N GLN A 460 -6.20 -7.65 7.03
CA GLN A 460 -4.80 -7.98 6.71
C GLN A 460 -3.81 -7.69 7.85
N ALA A 461 -4.29 -7.72 9.09
CA ALA A 461 -3.53 -7.34 10.28
C ALA A 461 -2.75 -8.56 10.78
N GLN A 462 -1.68 -8.88 10.07
CA GLN A 462 -0.92 -10.11 10.28
C GLN A 462 0.43 -9.80 10.92
N LEU A 463 0.67 -10.40 12.10
CA LEU A 463 2.02 -10.45 12.64
C LEU A 463 2.79 -11.55 11.90
N SER A 464 3.91 -11.19 11.29
CA SER A 464 4.81 -12.08 10.56
C SER A 464 6.27 -11.84 10.96
N ILE A 465 7.13 -12.81 10.66
CA ILE A 465 8.58 -12.67 10.74
C ILE A 465 9.12 -11.52 9.90
N VAL A 466 8.42 -11.12 8.83
CA VAL A 466 8.84 -10.00 7.97
C VAL A 466 8.93 -8.69 8.76
N THR A 467 7.99 -8.43 9.67
CA THR A 467 8.07 -7.24 10.55
C THR A 467 9.31 -7.28 11.45
N LEU A 468 9.70 -8.48 11.90
CA LEU A 468 10.91 -8.66 12.71
C LEU A 468 12.18 -8.48 11.87
N VAL A 469 12.18 -8.96 10.62
CA VAL A 469 13.26 -8.69 9.65
C VAL A 469 13.39 -7.20 9.39
N GLY A 470 12.28 -6.51 9.15
CA GLY A 470 12.23 -5.05 8.99
C GLY A 470 12.78 -4.33 10.22
N LEU A 471 12.40 -4.76 11.43
CA LEU A 471 12.91 -4.19 12.68
C LEU A 471 14.42 -4.41 12.86
N VAL A 472 14.93 -5.59 12.51
CA VAL A 472 16.38 -5.88 12.58
C VAL A 472 17.15 -5.06 11.55
N ARG A 473 16.65 -4.96 10.31
CA ARG A 473 17.25 -4.11 9.27
C ARG A 473 17.20 -2.63 9.67
N ALA A 474 16.09 -2.16 10.25
CA ALA A 474 15.99 -0.83 10.84
C ALA A 474 17.04 -0.60 11.93
N ALA A 475 17.24 -1.56 12.83
CA ALA A 475 18.19 -1.39 13.93
C ALA A 475 19.67 -1.47 13.50
N THR A 476 20.00 -2.06 12.35
CA THR A 476 21.39 -2.38 11.96
C THR A 476 21.85 -1.73 10.66
N VAL A 477 20.93 -1.49 9.73
CA VAL A 477 21.22 -1.02 8.37
C VAL A 477 20.57 0.33 8.13
N THR A 478 19.24 0.41 8.18
CA THR A 478 18.48 1.57 7.66
C THR A 478 18.21 2.66 8.69
N HIS A 479 18.30 2.37 10.00
CA HIS A 479 18.08 3.30 11.11
C HIS A 479 16.73 4.04 11.08
N ASP A 480 15.73 3.47 10.38
CA ASP A 480 14.40 4.05 10.20
C ASP A 480 13.28 3.06 10.57
N LEU A 481 12.31 3.52 11.35
CA LEU A 481 11.13 2.78 11.81
C LEU A 481 9.82 3.28 11.20
N ALA A 482 9.87 4.26 10.28
CA ALA A 482 8.68 4.85 9.66
C ALA A 482 7.79 3.80 8.99
N PHE A 483 8.37 2.72 8.44
CA PHE A 483 7.64 1.62 7.81
C PHE A 483 6.54 1.01 8.72
N LEU A 484 6.72 1.05 10.05
CA LEU A 484 5.74 0.52 11.02
C LEU A 484 4.46 1.36 11.08
N LEU A 485 4.53 2.66 10.81
CA LEU A 485 3.38 3.56 10.90
C LEU A 485 2.42 3.42 9.71
N TYR A 486 2.88 2.85 8.59
CA TYR A 486 2.07 2.67 7.38
C TYR A 486 1.14 1.45 7.43
N ASP A 487 1.27 0.56 8.42
CA ASP A 487 0.32 -0.53 8.68
C ASP A 487 -0.30 -0.45 10.09
N PRO A 488 -1.29 0.45 10.29
CA PRO A 488 -1.85 0.74 11.61
C PRO A 488 -2.45 -0.48 12.32
N PRO A 489 -3.22 -1.37 11.65
CA PRO A 489 -3.80 -2.54 12.32
C PRO A 489 -2.76 -3.56 12.81
N SER A 490 -1.71 -3.84 12.03
CA SER A 490 -0.64 -4.71 12.48
C SER A 490 0.16 -4.08 13.62
N LEU A 491 0.38 -2.76 13.59
CA LEU A 491 1.04 -2.04 14.68
C LEU A 491 0.21 -2.10 15.98
N LEU A 492 -1.10 -1.91 15.90
CA LEU A 492 -2.03 -2.05 17.03
C LEU A 492 -1.95 -3.46 17.64
N LEU A 493 -1.96 -4.50 16.80
CA LEU A 493 -1.83 -5.88 17.27
C LEU A 493 -0.45 -6.15 17.86
N TRP A 494 0.64 -5.66 17.27
CA TRP A 494 1.98 -5.79 17.83
C TRP A 494 2.08 -5.15 19.21
N ALA A 495 1.57 -3.93 19.39
CA ALA A 495 1.55 -3.24 20.67
C ALA A 495 0.80 -4.07 21.73
N PHE A 496 -0.38 -4.59 21.39
CA PHE A 496 -1.14 -5.46 22.28
C PHE A 496 -0.43 -6.78 22.58
N VAL A 497 0.13 -7.44 21.56
CA VAL A 497 0.83 -8.72 21.70
C VAL A 497 2.08 -8.55 22.56
N ILE A 498 2.86 -7.50 22.38
CA ILE A 498 4.03 -7.21 23.22
C ILE A 498 3.61 -7.02 24.68
N ALA A 499 2.58 -6.19 24.94
CA ALA A 499 2.08 -5.98 26.28
C ALA A 499 1.61 -7.29 26.94
N THR A 500 0.80 -8.08 26.22
CA THR A 500 0.26 -9.35 26.73
C THR A 500 1.31 -10.47 26.81
N LEU A 501 2.36 -10.43 25.99
CA LEU A 501 3.48 -11.37 26.00
C LEU A 501 4.24 -11.30 27.33
N PHE A 502 4.47 -10.09 27.86
CA PHE A 502 5.10 -9.92 29.17
C PHE A 502 4.19 -10.34 30.33
N VAL A 503 2.88 -10.20 30.20
CA VAL A 503 1.94 -10.55 31.27
C VAL A 503 1.64 -12.05 31.28
N TRP A 504 1.15 -12.59 30.15
CA TRP A 504 0.63 -13.95 30.03
C TRP A 504 1.51 -14.89 29.21
N GLY A 505 2.47 -14.38 28.43
CA GLY A 505 3.29 -15.17 27.50
C GLY A 505 2.68 -15.26 26.09
N ARG A 506 3.32 -16.03 25.20
CA ARG A 506 3.01 -16.04 23.76
C ARG A 506 1.63 -16.60 23.38
N GLY A 507 0.98 -17.32 24.31
CA GLY A 507 -0.27 -18.02 24.02
C GLY A 507 -1.43 -17.09 23.68
N THR A 508 -1.42 -15.84 24.15
CA THR A 508 -2.40 -14.83 23.75
C THR A 508 -2.41 -14.63 22.24
N PHE A 509 -1.24 -14.50 21.61
CA PHE A 509 -1.16 -14.39 20.17
C PHE A 509 -1.41 -15.73 19.46
N CYS A 510 -0.57 -16.74 19.74
CA CYS A 510 -0.58 -18.00 18.98
C CYS A 510 -1.87 -18.82 19.14
N GLY A 511 -2.64 -18.58 20.20
CA GLY A 511 -3.88 -19.30 20.48
C GLY A 511 -5.17 -18.55 20.20
N TRP A 512 -5.14 -17.23 20.06
CA TRP A 512 -6.35 -16.42 19.90
C TRP A 512 -6.26 -15.43 18.72
N LEU A 513 -5.12 -14.78 18.49
CA LEU A 513 -4.99 -13.69 17.52
C LEU A 513 -4.28 -14.07 16.21
N CYS A 514 -3.61 -15.22 16.15
CA CYS A 514 -2.93 -15.66 14.93
C CYS A 514 -3.93 -16.25 13.91
N PRO A 515 -4.11 -15.64 12.72
CA PRO A 515 -5.06 -16.14 11.71
C PRO A 515 -4.70 -17.52 11.18
N PHE A 516 -3.41 -17.77 10.90
CA PHE A 516 -2.95 -19.11 10.49
C PHE A 516 -3.12 -20.15 11.62
N GLY A 517 -2.92 -19.73 12.87
CA GLY A 517 -3.22 -20.56 14.04
C GLY A 517 -4.70 -20.91 14.12
N ALA A 518 -5.61 -19.97 13.85
CA ALA A 518 -7.04 -20.21 13.77
C ALA A 518 -7.38 -21.20 12.64
N LEU A 519 -6.81 -20.99 11.44
CA LEU A 519 -6.98 -21.88 10.30
C LEU A 519 -6.58 -23.32 10.63
N GLN A 520 -5.44 -23.53 11.29
CA GLN A 520 -5.03 -24.86 11.76
C GLN A 520 -5.99 -25.46 12.78
N GLU A 521 -6.63 -24.67 13.64
CA GLU A 521 -7.65 -25.18 14.57
C GLU A 521 -8.90 -25.65 13.83
N PHE A 522 -9.36 -24.90 12.82
CA PHE A 522 -10.49 -25.29 11.99
C PHE A 522 -10.22 -26.56 11.18
N VAL A 523 -9.02 -26.69 10.62
CA VAL A 523 -8.59 -27.92 9.93
C VAL A 523 -8.57 -29.10 10.90
N ALA A 524 -8.07 -28.91 12.12
CA ALA A 524 -8.08 -29.97 13.14
C ALA A 524 -9.50 -30.31 13.65
N TRP A 525 -10.42 -29.34 13.64
CA TRP A 525 -11.83 -29.57 13.94
C TRP A 525 -12.51 -30.39 12.82
N LEU A 526 -12.20 -30.09 11.56
CA LEU A 526 -12.67 -30.82 10.38
C LEU A 526 -12.09 -32.25 10.27
N ALA A 527 -10.91 -32.50 10.87
CA ALA A 527 -10.34 -33.85 10.95
C ALA A 527 -11.20 -34.84 11.77
N LYS A 528 -12.02 -34.35 12.71
CA LYS A 528 -12.87 -35.19 13.58
C LYS A 528 -13.95 -35.95 12.80
N PRO A 529 -14.80 -35.32 11.98
CA PRO A 529 -15.78 -36.06 11.16
C PRO A 529 -15.09 -37.00 10.16
N LEU A 530 -13.89 -36.67 9.68
CA LEU A 530 -13.09 -37.50 8.79
C LEU A 530 -12.42 -38.71 9.48
N ARG A 531 -12.58 -38.86 10.80
CA ARG A 531 -12.00 -39.94 11.64
C ARG A 531 -10.47 -40.09 11.50
N ILE A 532 -9.76 -39.02 11.15
CA ILE A 532 -8.30 -39.04 11.03
C ILE A 532 -7.69 -39.09 12.44
N ARG A 533 -6.90 -40.15 12.72
CA ARG A 533 -6.25 -40.32 14.02
C ARG A 533 -5.01 -39.44 14.10
N GLN A 534 -5.01 -38.46 15.01
CA GLN A 534 -3.84 -37.63 15.29
C GLN A 534 -2.73 -38.47 15.93
N VAL A 535 -1.51 -38.32 15.42
CA VAL A 535 -0.32 -39.04 15.87
C VAL A 535 0.34 -38.26 17.01
N THR A 536 0.65 -38.94 18.11
CA THR A 536 1.45 -38.36 19.20
C THR A 536 2.92 -38.63 18.93
N VAL A 537 3.71 -37.56 18.80
CA VAL A 537 5.15 -37.67 18.50
C VAL A 537 5.90 -38.10 19.77
N PRO A 538 6.83 -39.07 19.68
CA PRO A 538 7.64 -39.49 20.82
C PRO A 538 8.42 -38.32 21.45
N PRO A 539 8.59 -38.25 22.79
CA PRO A 539 9.17 -37.08 23.48
C PRO A 539 10.60 -36.70 23.06
N ARG A 540 11.40 -37.64 22.56
CA ARG A 540 12.76 -37.36 22.06
C ARG A 540 12.70 -36.65 20.69
N LEU A 541 11.90 -37.20 19.77
CA LEU A 541 11.71 -36.63 18.44
C LEU A 541 11.02 -35.26 18.51
N ASP A 542 10.01 -35.12 19.38
CA ASP A 542 9.33 -33.85 19.59
C ASP A 542 10.27 -32.73 20.06
N ARG A 543 11.20 -33.03 20.98
CA ARG A 543 12.20 -32.05 21.42
C ARG A 543 13.17 -31.66 20.29
N ALA A 544 13.60 -32.63 19.48
CA ALA A 544 14.47 -32.37 18.35
C ALA A 544 13.78 -31.51 17.28
N LEU A 545 12.55 -31.85 16.91
CA LEU A 545 11.77 -31.09 15.91
C LEU A 545 11.42 -29.68 16.40
N ARG A 546 11.21 -29.49 17.71
CA ARG A 546 11.02 -28.15 18.30
C ARG A 546 12.26 -27.27 18.17
N LEU A 547 13.46 -27.82 17.99
CA LEU A 547 14.67 -27.02 17.77
C LEU A 547 14.68 -26.38 16.38
N ALA A 548 14.03 -27.01 15.38
CA ALA A 548 14.06 -26.54 13.99
C ALA A 548 13.54 -25.10 13.82
N LYS A 549 12.43 -24.73 14.46
CA LYS A 549 11.91 -23.34 14.44
C LYS A 549 12.92 -22.30 14.96
N TYR A 550 13.78 -22.67 15.91
CA TYR A 550 14.82 -21.77 16.44
C TYR A 550 16.01 -21.65 15.49
N VAL A 551 16.36 -22.74 14.79
CA VAL A 551 17.40 -22.71 13.75
C VAL A 551 16.94 -21.84 12.58
N VAL A 552 15.69 -22.00 12.12
CA VAL A 552 15.11 -21.16 11.06
C VAL A 552 15.08 -19.70 11.48
N LEU A 553 14.62 -19.40 12.71
CA LEU A 553 14.64 -18.04 13.24
C LEU A 553 16.06 -17.44 13.25
N ALA A 554 17.05 -18.18 13.76
CA ALA A 554 18.43 -17.71 13.83
C ALA A 554 18.98 -17.39 12.43
N GLY A 555 18.73 -18.24 11.44
CA GLY A 555 19.11 -18.00 10.05
C GLY A 555 18.49 -16.73 9.47
N ILE A 556 17.19 -16.51 9.70
CA ILE A 556 16.48 -15.30 9.25
C ILE A 556 17.06 -14.03 9.89
N LEU A 557 17.28 -14.04 11.22
CA LEU A 557 17.79 -12.86 11.93
C LEU A 557 19.23 -12.52 11.53
N VAL A 558 20.09 -13.52 11.34
CA VAL A 558 21.47 -13.32 10.87
C VAL A 558 21.46 -12.74 9.45
N ALA A 559 20.68 -13.31 8.53
CA ALA A 559 20.55 -12.79 7.19
C ALA A 559 20.02 -11.34 7.19
N ALA A 560 19.03 -11.04 8.03
CA ALA A 560 18.48 -9.69 8.18
C ALA A 560 19.52 -8.69 8.69
N ALA A 561 20.26 -9.04 9.75
CA ALA A 561 21.28 -8.17 10.34
C ALA A 561 22.48 -7.90 9.41
N THR A 562 22.78 -8.85 8.51
CA THR A 562 23.82 -8.67 7.47
C THR A 562 23.32 -7.94 6.22
N GLY A 563 22.04 -7.51 6.18
CA GLY A 563 21.44 -6.89 5.00
C GLY A 563 21.28 -7.85 3.80
N SER A 564 21.39 -9.16 4.01
CA SER A 564 21.34 -10.14 2.93
C SER A 564 19.93 -10.27 2.32
N PRO A 565 19.81 -10.41 0.98
CA PRO A 565 18.56 -10.79 0.32
C PRO A 565 18.03 -12.17 0.75
N LEU A 566 18.89 -13.01 1.33
CA LEU A 566 18.49 -14.32 1.86
C LEU A 566 17.44 -14.21 2.97
N ALA A 567 17.38 -13.08 3.69
CA ALA A 567 16.39 -12.87 4.74
C ALA A 567 14.95 -12.91 4.21
N ASP A 568 14.73 -12.36 3.01
CA ASP A 568 13.42 -12.33 2.37
C ASP A 568 13.04 -13.73 1.87
N SER A 569 13.99 -14.46 1.27
CA SER A 569 13.78 -15.85 0.85
C SER A 569 13.50 -16.79 2.03
N LEU A 570 14.23 -16.64 3.14
CA LEU A 570 14.03 -17.47 4.34
C LEU A 570 12.72 -17.13 5.08
N SER A 571 12.22 -15.90 4.95
CA SER A 571 10.94 -15.48 5.52
C SER A 571 9.73 -16.18 4.87
N GLU A 572 9.88 -16.68 3.64
CA GLU A 572 8.88 -17.53 2.95
C GLU A 572 8.65 -18.89 3.63
N ALA A 573 9.47 -19.25 4.63
CA ALA A 573 9.18 -20.36 5.52
C ALA A 573 7.81 -20.21 6.21
N GLU A 574 7.34 -18.97 6.41
CA GLU A 574 6.00 -18.68 6.91
C GLU A 574 4.95 -18.73 5.78
N PRO A 575 3.93 -19.61 5.88
CA PRO A 575 2.89 -19.71 4.86
C PRO A 575 1.85 -18.57 4.95
N PHE A 576 2.08 -17.54 5.77
CA PHE A 576 1.05 -16.53 6.10
C PHE A 576 0.68 -15.70 4.87
N LYS A 577 1.69 -15.28 4.12
CA LYS A 577 1.51 -14.58 2.84
C LYS A 577 0.69 -15.39 1.85
N THR A 578 0.99 -16.67 1.70
CA THR A 578 0.24 -17.54 0.76
C THR A 578 -1.17 -17.87 1.27
N ALA A 579 -1.32 -18.23 2.54
CA ALA A 579 -2.58 -18.75 3.08
C ALA A 579 -3.58 -17.67 3.51
N ILE A 580 -3.08 -16.51 3.97
CA ILE A 580 -3.89 -15.43 4.51
C ILE A 580 -3.87 -14.22 3.57
N THR A 581 -2.69 -13.69 3.22
CA THR A 581 -2.63 -12.45 2.40
C THR A 581 -3.12 -12.65 0.98
N LEU A 582 -2.68 -13.73 0.32
CA LEU A 582 -2.94 -13.98 -1.08
C LEU A 582 -4.06 -15.00 -1.32
N TYR A 583 -4.78 -15.44 -0.28
CA TYR A 583 -5.92 -16.36 -0.43
C TYR A 583 -5.61 -17.64 -1.25
N PHE A 584 -4.39 -18.18 -1.14
CA PHE A 584 -3.87 -19.29 -1.94
C PHE A 584 -3.74 -19.01 -3.46
N VAL A 585 -3.83 -17.75 -3.88
CA VAL A 585 -3.59 -17.30 -5.25
C VAL A 585 -2.12 -16.89 -5.39
N ARG A 586 -1.24 -17.89 -5.52
CA ARG A 586 0.21 -17.71 -5.71
C ARG A 586 0.77 -18.81 -6.63
N ALA A 587 2.01 -18.66 -7.08
CA ALA A 587 2.72 -19.70 -7.82
C ALA A 587 2.63 -21.06 -7.11
N TRP A 588 2.45 -22.12 -7.91
CA TRP A 588 2.07 -23.45 -7.43
C TRP A 588 2.97 -24.03 -6.31
N PRO A 589 4.30 -23.82 -6.26
CA PRO A 589 5.13 -24.41 -5.21
C PRO A 589 4.78 -23.87 -3.83
N PHE A 590 4.48 -22.57 -3.72
CA PHE A 590 4.12 -21.93 -2.45
C PHE A 590 2.74 -22.38 -1.98
N VAL A 591 1.80 -22.54 -2.90
CA VAL A 591 0.45 -23.05 -2.61
C VAL A 591 0.53 -24.51 -2.16
N ALA A 592 1.29 -25.34 -2.87
CA ALA A 592 1.52 -26.73 -2.51
C ALA A 592 2.19 -26.86 -1.13
N TYR A 593 3.17 -26.01 -0.83
CA TYR A 593 3.81 -25.95 0.49
C TYR A 593 2.81 -25.58 1.60
N ALA A 594 2.04 -24.50 1.42
CA ALA A 594 1.06 -24.06 2.42
C ALA A 594 -0.04 -25.11 2.66
N LEU A 595 -0.59 -25.71 1.59
CA LEU A 595 -1.55 -26.80 1.68
C LEU A 595 -0.92 -28.05 2.32
N GLY A 596 0.32 -28.38 2.00
CA GLY A 596 1.07 -29.47 2.62
C GLY A 596 1.20 -29.30 4.13
N LEU A 597 1.45 -28.08 4.62
CA LEU A 597 1.48 -27.78 6.05
C LEU A 597 0.10 -27.90 6.73
N LEU A 598 -0.98 -27.58 6.01
CA LEU A 598 -2.35 -27.78 6.50
C LEU A 598 -2.74 -29.26 6.52
N VAL A 599 -2.32 -30.04 5.52
CA VAL A 599 -2.48 -31.50 5.50
C VAL A 599 -1.69 -32.14 6.64
N LEU A 600 -0.45 -31.71 6.87
CA LEU A 600 0.35 -32.16 8.01
C LEU A 600 -0.37 -31.89 9.34
N ASN A 601 -1.11 -30.78 9.44
CA ASN A 601 -1.90 -30.45 10.64
C ASN A 601 -3.07 -31.42 10.92
N LEU A 602 -3.54 -32.19 9.92
CA LEU A 602 -4.52 -33.26 10.13
C LEU A 602 -3.93 -34.42 10.95
N PHE A 603 -2.65 -34.72 10.75
CA PHE A 603 -1.95 -35.81 11.44
C PHE A 603 -1.26 -35.34 12.72
N VAL A 604 -0.63 -34.17 12.68
CA VAL A 604 0.12 -33.58 13.79
C VAL A 604 -0.51 -32.25 14.16
N TYR A 605 -1.23 -32.23 15.29
CA TYR A 605 -1.95 -31.05 15.74
C TYR A 605 -1.03 -29.83 15.86
N LYS A 606 -1.33 -28.78 15.06
CA LYS A 606 -0.56 -27.54 14.91
C LYS A 606 0.93 -27.76 14.56
N GLY A 607 1.22 -28.75 13.70
CA GLY A 607 2.58 -29.14 13.32
C GLY A 607 3.50 -27.98 12.91
N PHE A 608 3.04 -27.10 12.02
CA PHE A 608 3.80 -25.90 11.61
C PHE A 608 4.14 -24.98 12.81
N CYS A 609 3.13 -24.57 13.58
CA CYS A 609 3.31 -23.68 14.74
C CYS A 609 4.17 -24.29 15.85
N ARG A 610 4.26 -25.62 15.91
CA ARG A 610 5.06 -26.36 16.90
C ARG A 610 6.53 -26.50 16.48
N TYR A 611 6.79 -26.76 15.19
CA TYR A 611 8.12 -27.18 14.74
C TYR A 611 8.82 -26.22 13.78
N LEU A 612 8.09 -25.39 13.02
CA LEU A 612 8.69 -24.61 11.92
C LEU A 612 8.46 -23.10 12.00
N CYS A 613 7.42 -22.63 12.71
CA CYS A 613 7.06 -21.21 12.76
C CYS A 613 8.14 -20.34 13.45
N PRO A 614 8.86 -19.47 12.69
CA PRO A 614 9.92 -18.63 13.24
C PRO A 614 9.36 -17.49 14.10
N LEU A 615 8.24 -16.86 13.74
CA LEU A 615 7.55 -15.90 14.62
C LEU A 615 7.12 -16.56 15.93
N GLY A 616 6.68 -17.83 15.86
CA GLY A 616 6.34 -18.59 17.05
C GLY A 616 7.56 -18.79 17.96
N ALA A 617 8.73 -19.09 17.37
CA ALA A 617 9.98 -19.21 18.08
C ALA A 617 10.40 -17.89 18.73
N SER A 618 10.29 -16.75 18.04
CA SER A 618 10.67 -15.44 18.57
C SER A 618 9.82 -15.06 19.78
N LEU A 619 8.50 -15.22 19.69
CA LEU A 619 7.58 -15.02 20.81
C LEU A 619 7.82 -16.01 21.96
N ALA A 620 8.27 -17.24 21.68
CA ALA A 620 8.62 -18.21 22.71
C ALA A 620 9.90 -17.82 23.47
N VAL A 621 10.89 -17.25 22.79
CA VAL A 621 12.11 -16.70 23.43
C VAL A 621 11.74 -15.51 24.30
N LEU A 622 11.01 -14.54 23.75
CA LEU A 622 10.59 -13.34 24.48
C LEU A 622 9.64 -13.65 25.64
N GLY A 623 8.75 -14.63 25.48
CA GLY A 623 7.82 -15.09 26.51
C GLY A 623 8.49 -15.78 27.72
N ARG A 624 9.81 -16.01 27.70
CA ARG A 624 10.56 -16.39 28.91
C ARG A 624 10.68 -15.24 29.91
N LEU A 625 10.51 -14.01 29.47
CA LEU A 625 10.50 -12.80 30.31
C LEU A 625 9.11 -12.52 30.92
N ARG A 626 8.16 -13.46 30.80
CA ARG A 626 6.81 -13.28 31.34
C ARG A 626 6.83 -13.09 32.86
N LEU A 627 5.85 -12.37 33.36
CA LEU A 627 5.73 -12.03 34.78
C LEU A 627 4.83 -13.01 35.55
N LEU A 628 3.83 -13.63 34.91
CA LEU A 628 2.79 -14.38 35.62
C LEU A 628 2.64 -15.83 35.11
N ASP A 629 2.72 -16.78 36.05
CA ASP A 629 2.32 -18.17 35.86
C ASP A 629 0.87 -18.37 36.33
N TRP A 630 -0.03 -17.97 35.46
CA TRP A 630 -1.44 -17.72 35.81
C TRP A 630 -2.40 -18.89 35.56
N ILE A 631 -1.97 -19.98 34.93
CA ILE A 631 -2.83 -21.12 34.60
C ILE A 631 -2.91 -22.00 35.85
N PRO A 632 -4.11 -22.21 36.42
CA PRO A 632 -4.27 -22.89 37.70
C PRO A 632 -3.83 -24.35 37.59
N ARG A 633 -3.13 -24.82 38.64
CA ARG A 633 -2.84 -26.24 38.87
C ARG A 633 -3.19 -26.59 40.31
N ARG A 634 -3.30 -27.88 40.60
CA ARG A 634 -3.52 -28.41 41.96
C ARG A 634 -2.34 -29.28 42.33
N ALA A 635 -2.12 -29.51 43.62
CA ALA A 635 -1.02 -30.36 44.11
C ALA A 635 -1.09 -31.79 43.55
N GLU A 636 -2.31 -32.30 43.29
CA GLU A 636 -2.53 -33.63 42.74
C GLU A 636 -2.29 -33.73 41.22
N CYS A 637 -2.08 -32.59 40.55
CA CYS A 637 -1.81 -32.55 39.12
C CYS A 637 -0.39 -33.04 38.83
N GLY A 638 -0.26 -34.07 37.99
CA GLY A 638 1.03 -34.74 37.73
C GLY A 638 1.29 -35.94 38.65
N SER A 639 0.78 -35.93 39.88
CA SER A 639 0.78 -37.13 40.72
C SER A 639 -0.32 -37.04 41.79
N PRO A 640 -1.34 -37.94 41.79
CA PRO A 640 -1.55 -39.06 40.87
C PRO A 640 -2.30 -38.69 39.57
N CYS A 641 -2.82 -37.47 39.40
CA CYS A 641 -3.69 -37.11 38.28
C CYS A 641 -2.91 -36.79 36.99
N GLN A 642 -3.16 -37.53 35.91
CA GLN A 642 -2.52 -37.33 34.59
C GLN A 642 -3.47 -36.78 33.51
N LEU A 643 -4.72 -36.43 33.85
CA LEU A 643 -5.76 -36.13 32.85
C LEU A 643 -5.40 -34.94 31.95
N CYS A 644 -4.96 -33.81 32.53
CA CYS A 644 -4.62 -32.62 31.75
C CYS A 644 -3.45 -32.86 30.78
N LYS A 645 -2.46 -33.67 31.18
CA LYS A 645 -1.32 -34.05 30.31
C LYS A 645 -1.81 -34.85 29.10
N VAL A 646 -2.63 -35.88 29.33
CA VAL A 646 -3.18 -36.73 28.27
C VAL A 646 -4.11 -35.95 27.34
N ARG A 647 -4.87 -34.97 27.88
CA ARG A 647 -5.78 -34.12 27.09
C ARG A 647 -5.08 -32.96 26.38
N CYS A 648 -3.85 -32.61 26.73
CA CYS A 648 -3.10 -31.55 26.07
C CYS A 648 -2.62 -32.01 24.69
N ARG A 649 -3.43 -31.77 23.66
CA ARG A 649 -3.12 -32.12 22.25
C ARG A 649 -1.81 -31.50 21.75
N TYR A 650 -1.44 -30.35 22.29
CA TYR A 650 -0.20 -29.64 21.93
C TYR A 650 1.04 -30.16 22.66
N GLY A 651 0.87 -30.88 23.78
CA GLY A 651 1.98 -31.47 24.53
C GLY A 651 2.78 -30.50 25.41
N ALA A 652 2.17 -29.40 25.85
CA ALA A 652 2.82 -28.38 26.70
C ALA A 652 2.76 -28.67 28.21
N ILE A 653 2.29 -29.85 28.64
CA ILE A 653 2.17 -30.22 30.06
C ILE A 653 3.09 -31.41 30.35
N GLY A 654 3.97 -31.25 31.34
CA GLY A 654 4.92 -32.27 31.79
C GLY A 654 4.27 -33.46 32.51
N ALA A 655 5.05 -34.52 32.76
CA ALA A 655 4.59 -35.70 33.48
C ALA A 655 4.28 -35.43 34.96
N ASP A 656 5.08 -34.55 35.56
CA ASP A 656 4.94 -33.91 36.87
C ASP A 656 3.85 -32.82 36.91
N GLY A 657 3.20 -32.53 35.78
CA GLY A 657 2.05 -31.64 35.73
C GLY A 657 2.37 -30.15 35.62
N HIS A 658 3.64 -29.75 35.51
CA HIS A 658 4.03 -28.37 35.18
C HIS A 658 3.60 -27.99 33.76
N ILE A 659 3.42 -26.69 33.52
CA ILE A 659 3.13 -26.14 32.19
C ILE A 659 4.41 -25.55 31.61
N ASP A 660 4.81 -26.05 30.44
CA ASP A 660 5.86 -25.43 29.62
C ASP A 660 5.26 -24.23 28.87
N TYR A 661 5.28 -23.07 29.51
CA TYR A 661 4.65 -21.84 29.01
C TYR A 661 5.22 -21.32 27.67
N PRO A 662 6.55 -21.34 27.41
CA PRO A 662 7.09 -21.04 26.08
C PRO A 662 6.46 -21.88 24.97
N GLU A 663 6.03 -23.10 25.27
CA GLU A 663 5.37 -23.98 24.31
C GLU A 663 3.84 -23.93 24.44
N CYS A 664 3.29 -23.48 25.56
CA CYS A 664 1.85 -23.36 25.76
C CYS A 664 1.24 -22.25 24.89
N PHE A 665 0.36 -22.64 23.97
CA PHE A 665 -0.41 -21.70 23.16
C PHE A 665 -1.74 -21.27 23.80
N GLN A 666 -1.98 -21.60 25.07
CA GLN A 666 -3.14 -21.15 25.86
C GLN A 666 -4.52 -21.49 25.25
N CYS A 667 -4.74 -22.77 24.90
CA CYS A 667 -6.07 -23.20 24.45
C CYS A 667 -7.16 -23.20 25.53
N MET A 668 -6.76 -23.13 26.81
CA MET A 668 -7.63 -23.25 27.98
C MET A 668 -8.35 -24.61 28.14
N ASP A 669 -8.06 -25.62 27.31
CA ASP A 669 -8.64 -26.97 27.46
C ASP A 669 -8.33 -27.59 28.83
N CYS A 670 -7.16 -27.30 29.42
CA CYS A 670 -6.84 -27.77 30.77
C CYS A 670 -7.57 -26.98 31.87
N VAL A 671 -7.85 -25.71 31.63
CA VAL A 671 -8.54 -24.81 32.57
C VAL A 671 -10.02 -25.18 32.65
N THR A 672 -10.66 -25.53 31.52
CA THR A 672 -12.03 -26.06 31.50
C THR A 672 -12.13 -27.35 32.33
N ILE A 673 -11.16 -28.26 32.21
CA ILE A 673 -11.12 -29.52 33.00
C ILE A 673 -10.97 -29.24 34.50
N ILE A 674 -10.10 -28.31 34.89
CA ILE A 674 -9.79 -28.03 36.31
C ILE A 674 -10.96 -27.35 37.03
N HIS A 675 -11.75 -26.55 36.32
CA HIS A 675 -12.91 -25.84 36.86
C HIS A 675 -14.24 -26.59 36.68
N ASP A 676 -14.26 -27.71 35.96
CA ASP A 676 -15.42 -28.61 35.87
C ASP A 676 -15.36 -29.69 36.97
N PRO A 677 -16.23 -29.64 38.00
CA PRO A 677 -16.24 -30.60 39.09
C PRO A 677 -16.56 -32.03 38.66
N GLY A 678 -17.10 -32.22 37.44
CA GLY A 678 -17.39 -33.51 36.84
C GLY A 678 -16.22 -34.12 36.04
N GLN A 679 -15.20 -33.32 35.68
CA GLN A 679 -14.03 -33.78 34.90
C GLN A 679 -12.73 -33.76 35.69
N CYS A 680 -12.58 -32.83 36.64
CA CYS A 680 -11.39 -32.75 37.48
C CYS A 680 -11.32 -34.00 38.38
N VAL A 681 -10.46 -34.97 38.03
CA VAL A 681 -10.34 -36.26 38.74
C VAL A 681 -10.15 -36.09 40.26
N PRO A 682 -9.26 -35.19 40.74
CA PRO A 682 -9.15 -34.93 42.18
C PRO A 682 -10.46 -34.48 42.84
N GLU A 683 -11.23 -33.60 42.20
CA GLU A 683 -12.52 -33.15 42.74
C GLU A 683 -13.59 -34.23 42.69
N VAL A 684 -13.64 -35.03 41.61
CA VAL A 684 -14.56 -36.17 41.51
C VAL A 684 -14.29 -37.18 42.63
N VAL A 685 -13.02 -37.49 42.89
CA VAL A 685 -12.61 -38.39 43.98
C VAL A 685 -12.90 -37.76 45.35
N ALA A 686 -12.61 -36.47 45.54
CA ALA A 686 -12.87 -35.77 46.79
C ALA A 686 -14.37 -35.70 47.12
N ARG A 687 -15.20 -35.39 46.13
CA ARG A 687 -16.67 -35.35 46.26
C ARG A 687 -17.23 -36.72 46.59
N ARG A 688 -16.73 -37.79 45.96
CA ARG A 688 -17.09 -39.19 46.32
C ARG A 688 -16.68 -39.56 47.74
N ARG A 689 -15.66 -38.89 48.30
CA ARG A 689 -15.15 -39.10 49.67
C ARG A 689 -15.65 -38.05 50.69
N GLY A 690 -16.59 -37.18 50.32
CA GLY A 690 -17.12 -36.13 51.20
C GLY A 690 -16.13 -35.01 51.59
N ARG A 691 -15.01 -34.85 50.86
CA ARG A 691 -13.98 -33.83 51.10
C ARG A 691 -14.06 -32.71 50.05
N ARG A 692 -13.77 -31.46 50.43
CA ARG A 692 -13.56 -30.34 49.48
C ARG A 692 -12.07 -30.06 49.37
N ILE A 693 -11.54 -30.00 48.14
CA ILE A 693 -10.14 -29.64 47.86
C ILE A 693 -10.10 -28.19 47.38
N ALA A 694 -9.31 -27.35 48.06
CA ALA A 694 -9.11 -25.96 47.65
C ALA A 694 -8.16 -25.86 46.46
N LEU A 695 -8.44 -24.94 45.53
CA LEU A 695 -7.50 -24.53 44.49
C LEU A 695 -6.35 -23.76 45.14
N GLN A 696 -5.11 -24.26 45.02
CA GLN A 696 -3.94 -23.45 45.34
C GLN A 696 -3.43 -22.78 44.05
N PRO A 697 -3.17 -21.46 44.05
CA PRO A 697 -2.39 -20.86 43.00
C PRO A 697 -0.97 -21.46 43.04
N VAL A 698 -0.41 -21.75 41.88
CA VAL A 698 1.01 -22.10 41.78
C VAL A 698 1.77 -20.83 42.19
N ALA A 699 2.48 -20.89 43.32
CA ALA A 699 3.40 -19.81 43.68
C ALA A 699 4.44 -19.72 42.55
N ALA A 700 4.66 -18.52 42.03
CA ALA A 700 5.79 -18.26 41.16
C ALA A 700 7.06 -18.49 41.99
N GLU A 701 7.80 -19.58 41.71
CA GLU A 701 9.15 -19.79 42.23
C GLU A 701 10.17 -18.92 41.49
#